data_AF-A0A9E5PLY2-F1
#
_entry.id   AF-A0A9E5PLY2-F1
#
_cell.length_a   1.000
_cell.length_b   1.000
_cell.length_c   1.000
_cell.angle_alpha   90.00
_cell.angle_beta   90.00
_cell.angle_gamma   90.00
#
_symmetry.space_group_name_H-M   'P 1'
#
loop_
_entity.id
_entity.type
_entity.pdbx_description
1 polymer ?
#
loop_
_entity_poly.entity_id
_entity_poly.type
_entity_poly.pdbx_seq_one_letter_code
_entity_poly.pdbx_strand_id
1 'polypeptide(L)'
;MQLYEAIAQRADPLHAADEELLQATRDLIGGRLRWGLSAAGYLDPDIFRFFHRQGVQLLSGFGMSEATGGITMTPPYQYKDNSLGVALPGIELKLSEDGELLVRGAYVMMGYLDPPDGESSFDEEGWLHSGDLMAMDDEGHIQLVDRKKEIYKNVRGETIAPQRIENLFREFDSVGRAFLVGDHQEYNTLLLYPNPAYKELDLPSLSAQEVRDQFRSLVVSVNKFVAPYERIVDFAIIDRDLDGDRGELTPKGTPRRKVVVEHFADVIESLYRRIQLHVGGVDLSLPNWMFRALGLTAQDVQSGEARVALPSIGTSLTVRRLSDTRVQVGSCVYDGVGETVKLGSFLATPRLWLGNEELVGFAPLDLDARWRPGRDEPDIKWVGRPDPYVPTENDRELLTESVRHSEWDLLDLDRAARLLSAVDEEAALNAVRLLERVLGNQEGPLAEPARVILSRSADAVSPDVRRRAFQMLVPVDKVQRFRDTLERFLAQDPMVLDAETSAYLCERDLPEAKIEAFIQFAEATCTERIGDTERDQLAQALLRFLAEYGAAHPVRYRRTRAFLVRMSLFARSAELCQRAAQARSTLDAGFRQWLGPTSKIAVDTETGQEYRWEDVVVFEEEAPDEHRRRLLSAIKNTAILREAVFLFYRGTVIRLSDIPPGGIWIRLLDTRHGKAVYRVTIQTRSQEHYDIAVNVNESLPAERVQEEIDWLILCGESGSREPVVEDFGGYVHEEDLWSEEYVSGDTLDREMRRLHRRAPDHEGLRQLWPFLAWSALSAYVDFWDRTGRRCEIADLSTADIVLPTHDYHRGSRIVSLSARRSHGGLLAMIRSFKDEFIEPVEQVYPDLTGLVRWDVIFSSVPEVLGEQSGLAAYEEALQREDDAAPGLRKALEEYVFTVRRRGFLPMRLYFAVKRYRRWAKLNQDATPRARAETLQELYDTYGLDRLTVSYPEARLRFFRETVFRDSSNELQQGLEELTRKIRSGEMTNGELAGAVADLRSRLKVEPDDDYFLARIPFAHLRPEDAVDFVRTDLGGSYRSEIVVTLEDSDGNSFRVRHALLPKEVERLHRLYHAANLEVRFQPEHRYLVAINEREQIIGGIYYEIEEGGANAHLEKIVVAQRYRRKGVADGLMQDFFNRLRAAGVKRLTTGFFRPEYFYGYGFRIEKRYAGLVKSLEGEVATE
;
A
#
# COMPACT_ATOMS: atom_id res chain seq x y z
N MET A 1 13.11 -35.91 -39.44
CA MET A 1 12.57 -34.62 -39.90
C MET A 1 11.06 -34.67 -39.72
N GLN A 2 10.55 -33.89 -38.77
CA GLN A 2 9.11 -33.87 -38.45
C GLN A 2 8.33 -33.17 -39.57
N LEU A 3 7.06 -33.56 -39.81
CA LEU A 3 6.24 -32.98 -40.89
C LEU A 3 6.15 -31.46 -40.80
N TYR A 4 6.03 -30.92 -39.58
CA TYR A 4 5.97 -29.48 -39.32
C TYR A 4 7.26 -28.75 -39.76
N GLU A 5 8.44 -29.29 -39.42
CA GLU A 5 9.74 -28.73 -39.82
C GLU A 5 9.90 -28.67 -41.34
N ALA A 6 9.45 -29.71 -42.05
CA ALA A 6 9.50 -29.76 -43.50
C ALA A 6 8.53 -28.78 -44.18
N ILE A 7 7.41 -28.44 -43.52
CA ILE A 7 6.49 -27.37 -43.98
C ILE A 7 7.12 -26.01 -43.72
N ALA A 8 7.68 -25.80 -42.52
CA ALA A 8 8.32 -24.55 -42.14
C ALA A 8 9.53 -24.19 -43.02
N GLN A 9 10.22 -25.18 -43.58
CA GLN A 9 11.28 -24.97 -44.57
C GLN A 9 10.77 -24.50 -45.95
N ARG A 10 9.50 -24.76 -46.29
CA ARG A 10 8.89 -24.39 -47.58
C ARG A 10 8.17 -23.05 -47.52
N ALA A 11 7.52 -22.77 -46.40
CA ALA A 11 6.82 -21.51 -46.15
C ALA A 11 6.93 -21.19 -44.65
N ASP A 12 7.37 -19.98 -44.32
CA ASP A 12 7.55 -19.56 -42.93
C ASP A 12 6.18 -19.47 -42.22
N PRO A 13 5.90 -20.32 -41.21
CA PRO A 13 4.62 -20.32 -40.49
C PRO A 13 4.30 -18.99 -39.79
N LEU A 14 5.30 -18.13 -39.56
CA LEU A 14 5.15 -16.84 -38.90
C LEU A 14 4.80 -15.70 -39.87
N HIS A 15 5.15 -15.82 -41.16
CA HIS A 15 5.09 -14.71 -42.12
C HIS A 15 4.31 -15.00 -43.41
N ALA A 16 4.14 -16.27 -43.78
CA ALA A 16 3.47 -16.66 -45.01
C ALA A 16 1.94 -16.48 -44.94
N ALA A 17 1.31 -16.28 -46.10
CA ALA A 17 -0.16 -16.19 -46.19
C ALA A 17 -0.82 -17.56 -45.97
N ASP A 18 -2.07 -17.58 -45.50
CA ASP A 18 -2.79 -18.84 -45.19
C ASP A 18 -2.90 -19.75 -46.43
N GLU A 19 -3.08 -19.18 -47.62
CA GLU A 19 -3.12 -19.94 -48.89
C GLU A 19 -1.78 -20.60 -49.23
N GLU A 20 -0.67 -19.93 -48.91
CA GLU A 20 0.69 -20.42 -49.16
C GLU A 20 1.06 -21.55 -48.21
N LEU A 21 0.73 -21.41 -46.92
CA LEU A 21 0.90 -22.47 -45.91
C LEU A 21 0.01 -23.69 -46.20
N LEU A 22 -1.23 -23.46 -46.65
CA LEU A 22 -2.15 -24.51 -47.06
C LEU A 22 -1.60 -25.28 -48.26
N GLN A 23 -1.04 -24.59 -49.25
CA GLN A 23 -0.45 -25.21 -50.42
C GLN A 23 0.82 -26.00 -50.06
N ALA A 24 1.74 -25.40 -49.28
CA ALA A 24 2.95 -26.08 -48.81
C ALA A 24 2.64 -27.34 -47.99
N THR A 25 1.61 -27.26 -47.14
CA THR A 25 1.10 -28.39 -46.35
C THR A 25 0.53 -29.46 -47.26
N ARG A 26 -0.35 -29.12 -48.21
CA ARG A 26 -0.96 -30.05 -49.17
C ARG A 26 0.06 -30.74 -50.05
N ASP A 27 1.07 -30.02 -50.52
CA ASP A 27 2.15 -30.55 -51.36
C ASP A 27 3.02 -31.56 -50.60
N LEU A 28 3.18 -31.38 -49.29
CA LEU A 28 3.95 -32.31 -48.46
C LEU A 28 3.14 -33.55 -48.06
N ILE A 29 1.88 -33.39 -47.65
CA ILE A 29 1.04 -34.49 -47.14
C ILE A 29 0.12 -35.13 -48.19
N GLY A 30 0.21 -34.69 -49.45
CA GLY A 30 -0.54 -35.24 -50.58
C GLY A 30 -2.04 -34.89 -50.60
N GLY A 31 -2.47 -33.86 -49.86
CA GLY A 31 -3.81 -33.25 -49.90
C GLY A 31 -5.01 -34.10 -49.47
N ARG A 32 -4.82 -35.40 -49.16
CA ARG A 32 -5.89 -36.32 -48.73
C ARG A 32 -5.87 -36.65 -47.25
N LEU A 33 -4.84 -36.24 -46.51
CA LEU A 33 -4.75 -36.45 -45.06
C LEU A 33 -5.84 -35.63 -44.37
N ARG A 34 -6.73 -36.30 -43.64
CA ARG A 34 -7.80 -35.65 -42.87
C ARG A 34 -7.54 -35.74 -41.38
N TRP A 35 -7.03 -36.87 -40.90
CA TRP A 35 -6.74 -37.12 -39.50
C TRP A 35 -5.28 -37.54 -39.34
N GLY A 36 -4.63 -37.08 -38.28
CA GLY A 36 -3.30 -37.52 -37.86
C GLY A 36 -3.32 -37.94 -36.41
N LEU A 37 -2.37 -38.77 -35.98
CA LEU A 37 -2.21 -39.16 -34.58
C LEU A 37 -0.78 -38.87 -34.13
N SER A 38 -0.65 -38.19 -32.99
CA SER A 38 0.60 -38.05 -32.25
C SER A 38 0.52 -38.91 -30.99
N ALA A 39 1.36 -39.94 -30.91
CA ALA A 39 1.45 -40.84 -29.76
C ALA A 39 2.88 -41.41 -29.67
N ALA A 40 3.70 -40.85 -28.78
CA ALA A 40 5.04 -41.35 -28.40
C ALA A 40 5.80 -40.39 -27.47
N GLY A 41 5.44 -39.10 -27.46
CA GLY A 41 6.09 -38.06 -26.67
C GLY A 41 5.33 -36.74 -26.73
N TYR A 42 5.78 -35.77 -25.92
CA TYR A 42 5.18 -34.44 -25.89
C TYR A 42 5.28 -33.76 -27.26
N LEU A 43 4.17 -33.14 -27.68
CA LEU A 43 4.09 -32.32 -28.89
C LEU A 43 3.42 -30.99 -28.51
N ASP A 44 4.00 -29.88 -28.94
CA ASP A 44 3.52 -28.54 -28.61
C ASP A 44 2.07 -28.33 -29.14
N PRO A 45 1.14 -27.80 -28.32
CA PRO A 45 -0.21 -27.42 -28.75
C PRO A 45 -0.27 -26.55 -30.01
N ASP A 46 0.73 -25.68 -30.24
CA ASP A 46 0.81 -24.84 -31.44
C ASP A 46 0.87 -25.68 -32.72
N ILE A 47 1.47 -26.87 -32.67
CA ILE A 47 1.54 -27.80 -33.81
C ILE A 47 0.18 -28.42 -34.09
N PHE A 48 -0.57 -28.80 -33.05
CA PHE A 48 -1.96 -29.30 -33.22
C PHE A 48 -2.84 -28.24 -33.86
N ARG A 49 -2.82 -27.03 -33.30
CA ARG A 49 -3.56 -25.87 -33.81
C ARG A 49 -3.16 -25.54 -35.25
N PHE A 50 -1.88 -25.60 -35.58
CA PHE A 50 -1.38 -25.41 -36.95
C PHE A 50 -2.05 -26.40 -37.92
N PHE A 51 -1.97 -27.71 -37.64
CA PHE A 51 -2.57 -28.72 -38.52
C PHE A 51 -4.09 -28.62 -38.59
N HIS A 52 -4.77 -28.28 -37.48
CA HIS A 52 -6.21 -28.06 -37.45
C HIS A 52 -6.64 -26.91 -38.37
N ARG A 53 -5.90 -25.79 -38.38
CA ARG A 53 -6.14 -24.67 -39.32
C ARG A 53 -5.95 -25.07 -40.78
N GLN A 54 -5.04 -26.00 -41.06
CA GLN A 54 -4.82 -26.54 -42.41
C GLN A 54 -5.82 -27.64 -42.80
N GLY A 55 -6.84 -27.91 -41.98
CA GLY A 55 -7.89 -28.88 -42.26
C GLY A 55 -7.50 -30.33 -41.97
N VAL A 56 -6.44 -30.55 -41.17
CA VAL A 56 -6.01 -31.87 -40.68
C VAL A 56 -6.30 -31.95 -39.18
N GLN A 57 -7.21 -32.83 -38.77
CA GLN A 57 -7.49 -33.09 -37.35
C GLN A 57 -6.38 -33.95 -36.76
N LEU A 58 -5.36 -33.30 -36.19
CA LEU A 58 -4.32 -33.98 -35.43
C LEU A 58 -4.85 -34.35 -34.04
N LEU A 59 -4.79 -35.63 -33.70
CA LEU A 59 -5.25 -36.19 -32.43
C LEU A 59 -4.04 -36.46 -31.53
N SER A 60 -4.20 -36.21 -30.23
CA SER A 60 -3.22 -36.58 -29.21
C SER A 60 -3.64 -37.91 -28.58
N GLY A 61 -2.70 -38.82 -28.36
CA GLY A 61 -2.95 -40.08 -27.70
C GLY A 61 -1.80 -40.50 -26.80
N PHE A 62 -2.13 -41.22 -25.73
CA PHE A 62 -1.17 -41.82 -24.82
C PHE A 62 -1.36 -43.33 -24.77
N GLY A 63 -0.24 -44.03 -24.61
CA GLY A 63 -0.25 -45.45 -24.39
C GLY A 63 1.14 -46.00 -24.13
N MET A 64 1.17 -47.27 -23.76
CA MET A 64 2.36 -47.99 -23.35
C MET A 64 2.30 -49.44 -23.82
N SER A 65 3.43 -50.14 -23.78
CA SER A 65 3.50 -51.51 -24.31
C SER A 65 2.64 -52.47 -23.50
N GLU A 66 2.60 -52.22 -22.19
CA GLU A 66 1.83 -52.90 -21.15
C GLU A 66 0.31 -52.77 -21.34
N ALA A 67 -0.13 -51.81 -22.15
CA ALA A 67 -1.53 -51.61 -22.54
C ALA A 67 -1.76 -51.75 -24.04
N THR A 68 -0.93 -52.55 -24.72
CA THR A 68 -1.05 -52.83 -26.17
C THR A 68 -1.06 -51.56 -27.04
N GLY A 69 -0.36 -50.52 -26.59
CA GLY A 69 -0.06 -49.30 -27.34
C GLY A 69 -1.03 -48.14 -27.17
N GLY A 70 -2.32 -48.35 -26.90
CA GLY A 70 -3.32 -47.28 -26.80
C GLY A 70 -4.10 -47.34 -25.49
N ILE A 71 -4.05 -46.24 -24.71
CA ILE A 71 -4.81 -46.08 -23.46
C ILE A 71 -5.82 -44.94 -23.62
N THR A 72 -5.36 -43.78 -24.07
CA THR A 72 -6.21 -42.60 -24.32
C THR A 72 -6.00 -42.07 -25.72
N MET A 73 -7.05 -41.44 -26.25
CA MET A 73 -6.98 -40.71 -27.50
C MET A 73 -8.00 -39.58 -27.51
N THR A 74 -7.60 -38.46 -28.10
CA THR A 74 -8.49 -37.31 -28.27
C THR A 74 -9.55 -37.65 -29.32
N PRO A 75 -10.86 -37.51 -29.02
CA PRO A 75 -11.88 -37.64 -30.05
C PRO A 75 -11.68 -36.58 -31.15
N PRO A 76 -12.02 -36.88 -32.42
CA PRO A 76 -11.94 -35.88 -33.49
C PRO A 76 -12.69 -34.60 -33.12
N TYR A 77 -12.07 -33.44 -33.40
CA TYR A 77 -12.60 -32.10 -33.10
C TYR A 77 -12.74 -31.74 -31.60
N GLN A 78 -12.24 -32.59 -30.69
CA GLN A 78 -12.31 -32.35 -29.24
C GLN A 78 -10.91 -32.20 -28.63
N TYR A 79 -9.94 -31.70 -29.40
CA TYR A 79 -8.60 -31.45 -28.86
C TYR A 79 -8.62 -30.30 -27.85
N LYS A 80 -8.01 -30.56 -26.70
CA LYS A 80 -7.66 -29.56 -25.69
C LYS A 80 -6.15 -29.49 -25.59
N ASP A 81 -5.63 -28.28 -25.40
CA ASP A 81 -4.19 -28.07 -25.24
C ASP A 81 -3.64 -28.94 -24.11
N ASN A 82 -2.46 -29.54 -24.35
CA ASN A 82 -1.77 -30.46 -23.44
C ASN A 82 -2.53 -31.75 -23.09
N SER A 83 -3.72 -31.98 -23.66
CA SER A 83 -4.46 -33.22 -23.43
C SER A 83 -3.87 -34.41 -24.18
N LEU A 84 -3.87 -35.56 -23.52
CA LEU A 84 -3.60 -36.88 -24.06
C LEU A 84 -4.90 -37.61 -24.49
N GLY A 85 -6.03 -36.91 -24.45
CA GLY A 85 -7.35 -37.43 -24.80
C GLY A 85 -8.08 -38.10 -23.65
N VAL A 86 -9.15 -38.83 -24.01
CA VAL A 86 -10.01 -39.57 -23.08
C VAL A 86 -9.74 -41.07 -23.19
N ALA A 87 -10.23 -41.86 -22.23
CA ALA A 87 -10.10 -43.32 -22.27
C ALA A 87 -10.61 -43.92 -23.59
N LEU A 88 -9.80 -44.82 -24.19
CA LEU A 88 -10.24 -45.60 -25.32
C LEU A 88 -11.37 -46.57 -24.92
N PRO A 89 -12.26 -46.97 -25.85
CA PRO A 89 -13.33 -47.91 -25.56
C PRO A 89 -12.79 -49.19 -24.92
N GLY A 90 -13.32 -49.62 -23.77
CA GLY A 90 -12.88 -50.83 -23.07
C GLY A 90 -11.67 -50.65 -22.14
N ILE A 91 -11.24 -49.41 -21.91
CA ILE A 91 -10.27 -49.02 -20.88
C ILE A 91 -10.99 -48.24 -19.78
N GLU A 92 -10.74 -48.61 -18.54
CA GLU A 92 -11.09 -47.88 -17.32
C GLU A 92 -9.83 -47.18 -16.79
N LEU A 93 -10.01 -45.94 -16.32
CA LEU A 93 -8.95 -45.10 -15.77
C LEU A 93 -9.31 -44.66 -14.36
N LYS A 94 -8.32 -44.61 -13.49
CA LYS A 94 -8.43 -44.08 -12.12
C LYS A 94 -7.12 -43.36 -11.77
N LEU A 95 -7.18 -42.30 -10.96
CA LEU A 95 -5.99 -41.70 -10.36
C LEU A 95 -5.81 -42.24 -8.94
N SER A 96 -4.58 -42.60 -8.57
CA SER A 96 -4.22 -42.93 -7.19
C SER A 96 -4.18 -41.69 -6.29
N GLU A 97 -4.01 -41.87 -4.98
CA GLU A 97 -3.91 -40.76 -4.01
C GLU A 97 -2.75 -39.80 -4.31
N ASP A 98 -1.66 -40.31 -4.89
CA ASP A 98 -0.50 -39.52 -5.32
C ASP A 98 -0.58 -39.04 -6.78
N GLY A 99 -1.69 -39.29 -7.47
CA GLY A 99 -1.96 -38.81 -8.84
C GLY A 99 -1.41 -39.69 -9.96
N GLU A 100 -0.97 -40.92 -9.67
CA GLU A 100 -0.57 -41.91 -10.68
C GLU A 100 -1.78 -42.44 -11.46
N LEU A 101 -1.65 -42.55 -12.79
CA LEU A 101 -2.70 -43.15 -13.61
C LEU A 101 -2.70 -44.66 -13.48
N LEU A 102 -3.83 -45.19 -13.02
CA LEU A 102 -4.14 -46.60 -12.92
C LEU A 102 -5.03 -47.00 -14.11
N VAL A 103 -4.65 -48.09 -14.78
CA VAL A 103 -5.28 -48.53 -16.02
C VAL A 103 -5.78 -49.95 -15.88
N ARG A 104 -7.04 -50.19 -16.25
CA ARG A 104 -7.61 -51.54 -16.32
C ARG A 104 -8.45 -51.67 -17.58
N GLY A 105 -8.40 -52.83 -18.25
CA GLY A 105 -9.24 -53.03 -19.42
C GLY A 105 -8.79 -54.15 -20.32
N ALA A 106 -9.54 -54.35 -21.40
CA ALA A 106 -9.35 -55.50 -22.29
C ALA A 106 -8.02 -55.50 -23.05
N TYR A 107 -7.35 -54.34 -23.14
CA TYR A 107 -6.07 -54.17 -23.84
C TYR A 107 -4.86 -54.13 -22.91
N VAL A 108 -5.06 -54.36 -21.61
CA VAL A 108 -3.97 -54.41 -20.63
C VAL A 108 -3.36 -55.82 -20.62
N MET A 109 -2.03 -55.89 -20.59
CA MET A 109 -1.29 -57.16 -20.58
C MET A 109 -1.65 -58.02 -19.37
N MET A 110 -1.35 -59.33 -19.43
CA MET A 110 -1.53 -60.22 -18.27
C MET A 110 -0.40 -60.12 -17.24
N GLY A 111 0.74 -59.55 -17.61
CA GLY A 111 1.95 -59.48 -16.79
C GLY A 111 3.22 -59.75 -17.58
N TYR A 112 4.36 -59.54 -16.95
CA TYR A 112 5.68 -59.82 -17.51
C TYR A 112 6.03 -61.31 -17.41
N LEU A 113 6.71 -61.85 -18.42
CA LEU A 113 7.17 -63.25 -18.43
C LEU A 113 8.19 -63.52 -17.31
N ASP A 114 9.11 -62.57 -17.08
CA ASP A 114 10.07 -62.55 -15.97
C ASP A 114 10.10 -61.13 -15.37
N PRO A 115 9.40 -60.86 -14.25
CA PRO A 115 9.32 -59.52 -13.67
C PRO A 115 10.68 -59.07 -13.10
N PRO A 116 11.18 -57.86 -13.43
CA PRO A 116 12.55 -57.43 -13.12
C PRO A 116 12.85 -57.22 -11.63
N ASP A 117 11.84 -56.94 -10.79
CA ASP A 117 12.03 -56.58 -9.37
C ASP A 117 11.21 -57.45 -8.38
N GLY A 118 10.53 -58.51 -8.86
CA GLY A 118 9.69 -59.39 -8.02
C GLY A 118 8.36 -58.79 -7.56
N GLU A 119 8.10 -57.51 -7.83
CA GLU A 119 6.84 -56.83 -7.55
C GLU A 119 5.84 -56.92 -8.72
N SER A 120 4.56 -57.11 -8.41
CA SER A 120 3.47 -57.07 -9.38
C SER A 120 3.24 -55.63 -9.85
N SER A 121 3.22 -55.40 -11.18
CA SER A 121 2.80 -54.10 -11.75
C SER A 121 1.30 -53.84 -11.61
N PHE A 122 0.57 -54.80 -11.05
CA PHE A 122 -0.86 -54.74 -10.77
C PHE A 122 -1.12 -54.71 -9.26
N ASP A 123 -2.08 -53.90 -8.83
CA ASP A 123 -2.60 -53.94 -7.46
C ASP A 123 -3.55 -55.13 -7.20
N GLU A 124 -4.02 -55.27 -5.96
CA GLU A 124 -4.94 -56.34 -5.55
C GLU A 124 -6.30 -56.28 -6.27
N GLU A 125 -6.67 -55.12 -6.86
CA GLU A 125 -7.91 -54.89 -7.59
C GLU A 125 -7.75 -55.07 -9.13
N GLY A 126 -6.54 -55.41 -9.59
CA GLY A 126 -6.20 -55.67 -10.99
C GLY A 126 -5.93 -54.43 -11.83
N TRP A 127 -5.55 -53.30 -11.21
CA TRP A 127 -5.14 -52.08 -11.91
C TRP A 127 -3.64 -52.09 -12.23
N LEU A 128 -3.29 -51.82 -13.49
CA LEU A 128 -1.91 -51.58 -13.91
C LEU A 128 -1.48 -50.18 -13.47
N HIS A 129 -0.38 -50.10 -12.73
CA HIS A 129 0.30 -48.86 -12.40
C HIS A 129 1.09 -48.34 -13.61
N SER A 130 0.71 -47.19 -14.16
CA SER A 130 1.40 -46.62 -15.34
C SER A 130 2.80 -46.07 -15.04
N GLY A 131 3.09 -45.71 -13.78
CA GLY A 131 4.30 -44.97 -13.41
C GLY A 131 4.28 -43.50 -13.86
N ASP A 132 3.20 -43.02 -14.47
CA ASP A 132 3.03 -41.66 -14.95
C ASP A 132 1.98 -40.93 -14.07
N LEU A 133 2.36 -39.78 -13.52
CA LEU A 133 1.48 -38.88 -12.78
C LEU A 133 0.65 -38.06 -13.77
N MET A 134 -0.65 -38.03 -13.56
CA MET A 134 -1.61 -37.44 -14.50
C MET A 134 -2.67 -36.61 -13.76
N ALA A 135 -3.21 -35.62 -14.45
CA ALA A 135 -4.42 -34.91 -14.04
C ALA A 135 -5.58 -35.30 -14.97
N MET A 136 -6.78 -35.41 -14.42
CA MET A 136 -8.01 -35.72 -15.16
C MET A 136 -8.99 -34.57 -14.95
N ASP A 137 -9.52 -33.99 -16.04
CA ASP A 137 -10.54 -32.95 -15.98
C ASP A 137 -11.97 -33.52 -15.87
N ASP A 138 -12.95 -32.64 -15.65
CA ASP A 138 -14.38 -33.01 -15.49
C ASP A 138 -14.98 -33.66 -16.75
N GLU A 139 -14.34 -33.51 -17.91
CA GLU A 139 -14.75 -34.12 -19.19
C GLU A 139 -13.98 -35.42 -19.50
N GLY A 140 -13.12 -35.88 -18.58
CA GLY A 140 -12.36 -37.12 -18.68
C GLY A 140 -11.09 -37.03 -19.51
N HIS A 141 -10.64 -35.82 -19.87
CA HIS A 141 -9.37 -35.61 -20.56
C HIS A 141 -8.19 -35.75 -19.59
N ILE A 142 -7.19 -36.52 -20.03
CA ILE A 142 -5.98 -36.78 -19.27
C ILE A 142 -4.88 -35.80 -19.69
N GLN A 143 -4.10 -35.30 -18.73
CA GLN A 143 -2.90 -34.51 -18.96
C GLN A 143 -1.72 -35.12 -18.18
N LEU A 144 -0.55 -35.19 -18.82
CA LEU A 144 0.66 -35.65 -18.17
C LEU A 144 1.21 -34.58 -17.24
N VAL A 145 1.38 -34.93 -15.97
CA VAL A 145 2.04 -34.10 -14.96
C VAL A 145 3.54 -34.40 -14.98
N ASP A 146 3.93 -35.65 -14.71
CA ASP A 146 5.33 -36.11 -14.77
C ASP A 146 5.43 -37.64 -14.69
N ARG A 147 6.63 -38.21 -14.65
CA ARG A 147 6.87 -39.62 -14.32
C ARG A 147 7.24 -39.80 -12.85
N LYS A 148 6.61 -40.74 -12.17
CA LYS A 148 6.80 -41.04 -10.74
C LYS A 148 8.26 -41.37 -10.36
N LYS A 149 9.06 -41.91 -11.30
CA LYS A 149 10.48 -42.22 -11.11
C LYS A 149 11.45 -41.06 -11.43
N GLU A 150 10.97 -39.93 -11.93
CA GLU A 150 11.81 -38.80 -12.40
C GLU A 150 11.65 -37.52 -11.55
N ILE A 151 10.76 -37.52 -10.56
CA ILE A 151 10.64 -36.47 -9.54
C ILE A 151 11.67 -36.68 -8.43
N TYR A 152 12.21 -35.58 -7.88
CA TYR A 152 13.10 -35.64 -6.73
C TYR A 152 12.62 -34.77 -5.57
N LYS A 153 13.17 -35.03 -4.37
CA LYS A 153 12.98 -34.18 -3.20
C LYS A 153 14.26 -33.46 -2.84
N ASN A 154 14.17 -32.16 -2.64
CA ASN A 154 15.31 -31.38 -2.13
C ASN A 154 15.51 -31.63 -0.62
N VAL A 155 16.57 -31.07 -0.02
CA VAL A 155 16.87 -31.22 1.42
C VAL A 155 15.74 -30.69 2.33
N ARG A 156 14.90 -29.80 1.81
CA ARG A 156 13.76 -29.20 2.54
C ARG A 156 12.48 -30.03 2.44
N GLY A 157 12.53 -31.19 1.77
CA GLY A 157 11.39 -32.08 1.59
C GLY A 157 10.40 -31.63 0.51
N GLU A 158 10.73 -30.57 -0.24
CA GLU A 158 9.91 -30.06 -1.33
C GLU A 158 10.09 -31.00 -2.54
N THR A 159 8.99 -31.28 -3.25
CA THR A 159 9.00 -32.18 -4.42
C THR A 159 9.16 -31.36 -5.69
N ILE A 160 10.18 -31.66 -6.50
CA ILE A 160 10.49 -30.96 -7.74
C ILE A 160 10.27 -31.92 -8.92
N ALA A 161 9.59 -31.40 -9.94
CA ALA A 161 9.39 -32.01 -11.25
C ALA A 161 10.42 -31.43 -12.25
N PRO A 162 11.57 -32.08 -12.48
CA PRO A 162 12.69 -31.45 -13.16
C PRO A 162 12.42 -31.26 -14.65
N GLN A 163 11.75 -32.24 -15.28
CA GLN A 163 11.40 -32.17 -16.69
C GLN A 163 10.46 -31.01 -16.99
N ARG A 164 9.55 -30.68 -16.06
CA ARG A 164 8.68 -29.52 -16.16
C ARG A 164 9.47 -28.23 -16.38
N ILE A 165 10.50 -28.02 -15.56
CA ILE A 165 11.35 -26.82 -15.62
C ILE A 165 12.26 -26.88 -16.85
N GLU A 166 12.84 -28.04 -17.18
CA GLU A 166 13.66 -28.24 -18.37
C GLU A 166 12.90 -27.96 -19.68
N ASN A 167 11.62 -28.35 -19.74
CA ASN A 167 10.78 -28.11 -20.90
C ASN A 167 10.50 -26.63 -21.15
N LEU A 168 10.41 -25.80 -20.10
CA LEU A 168 10.32 -24.35 -20.25
C LEU A 168 11.55 -23.76 -20.97
N PHE A 169 12.71 -24.40 -20.85
CA PHE A 169 13.91 -23.99 -21.59
C PHE A 169 13.97 -24.53 -23.02
N ARG A 170 13.28 -25.65 -23.31
CA ARG A 170 13.20 -26.20 -24.68
C ARG A 170 12.37 -25.31 -25.62
N GLU A 171 11.55 -24.42 -25.09
CA GLU A 171 10.83 -23.42 -25.88
C GLU A 171 11.76 -22.36 -26.50
N PHE A 172 13.01 -22.25 -26.03
CA PHE A 172 13.97 -21.28 -26.57
C PHE A 172 14.85 -21.90 -27.65
N ASP A 173 14.78 -21.35 -28.86
CA ASP A 173 15.56 -21.82 -30.03
C ASP A 173 17.09 -21.78 -29.81
N SER A 174 17.57 -20.90 -28.91
CA SER A 174 18.99 -20.75 -28.55
C SER A 174 19.50 -21.83 -27.58
N VAL A 175 18.61 -22.62 -26.96
CA VAL A 175 18.96 -23.67 -25.98
C VAL A 175 18.95 -25.02 -26.70
N GLY A 176 20.09 -25.71 -26.72
CA GLY A 176 20.17 -27.09 -27.21
C GLY A 176 19.74 -28.09 -26.14
N ARG A 177 20.18 -27.88 -24.89
CA ARG A 177 19.82 -28.71 -23.73
C ARG A 177 19.72 -27.87 -22.47
N ALA A 178 18.74 -28.20 -21.64
CA ALA A 178 18.68 -27.80 -20.25
C ALA A 178 18.62 -29.06 -19.37
N PHE A 179 19.41 -29.10 -18.31
CA PHE A 179 19.42 -30.17 -17.32
C PHE A 179 19.38 -29.59 -15.90
N LEU A 180 18.31 -29.86 -15.18
CA LEU A 180 18.08 -29.37 -13.83
C LEU A 180 18.71 -30.31 -12.78
N VAL A 181 19.42 -29.71 -11.84
CA VAL A 181 20.10 -30.37 -10.73
C VAL A 181 19.55 -29.82 -9.41
N GLY A 182 19.09 -30.69 -8.52
CA GLY A 182 18.63 -30.28 -7.19
C GLY A 182 18.22 -31.44 -6.27
N ASP A 183 18.37 -32.68 -6.74
CA ASP A 183 18.07 -33.87 -5.95
C ASP A 183 18.98 -33.93 -4.72
N HIS A 184 18.37 -33.97 -3.52
CA HIS A 184 19.07 -33.88 -2.24
C HIS A 184 20.00 -32.65 -2.09
N GLN A 185 19.74 -31.54 -2.78
CA GLN A 185 20.47 -30.27 -2.63
C GLN A 185 19.65 -29.20 -1.90
N GLU A 186 20.29 -28.09 -1.48
CA GLU A 186 19.63 -26.99 -0.76
C GLU A 186 18.72 -26.13 -1.68
N TYR A 187 19.05 -26.06 -2.96
CA TYR A 187 18.34 -25.28 -3.99
C TYR A 187 18.56 -25.91 -5.37
N ASN A 188 17.83 -25.45 -6.39
CA ASN A 188 18.00 -25.95 -7.76
C ASN A 188 19.06 -25.14 -8.52
N THR A 189 19.86 -25.84 -9.33
CA THR A 189 20.81 -25.28 -10.29
C THR A 189 20.60 -25.87 -11.68
N LEU A 190 21.10 -25.20 -12.73
CA LEU A 190 20.83 -25.59 -14.12
C LEU A 190 22.14 -25.72 -14.92
N LEU A 191 22.25 -26.81 -15.69
CA LEU A 191 23.26 -26.98 -16.73
C LEU A 191 22.63 -26.65 -18.09
N LEU A 192 23.24 -25.76 -18.84
CA LEU A 192 22.75 -25.29 -20.14
C LEU A 192 23.77 -25.57 -21.24
N TYR A 193 23.32 -26.22 -22.32
CA TYR A 193 24.08 -26.37 -23.54
C TYR A 193 23.48 -25.47 -24.64
N PRO A 194 24.25 -24.52 -25.20
CA PRO A 194 23.79 -23.67 -26.30
C PRO A 194 23.50 -24.47 -27.58
N ASN A 195 22.48 -24.07 -28.34
CA ASN A 195 22.16 -24.72 -29.63
C ASN A 195 23.13 -24.24 -30.73
N PRO A 196 24.02 -25.10 -31.27
CA PRO A 196 24.97 -24.68 -32.31
C PRO A 196 24.32 -24.40 -33.67
N ALA A 197 23.08 -24.84 -33.90
CA ALA A 197 22.35 -24.59 -35.14
C ALA A 197 21.65 -23.23 -35.20
N TYR A 198 21.57 -22.52 -34.07
CA TYR A 198 20.90 -21.24 -33.96
C TYR A 198 21.79 -20.10 -34.50
N LYS A 199 21.62 -19.77 -35.79
CA LYS A 199 22.49 -18.83 -36.53
C LYS A 199 22.39 -17.36 -36.08
N GLU A 200 21.39 -17.01 -35.26
CA GLU A 200 21.19 -15.64 -34.74
C GLU A 200 22.03 -15.37 -33.47
N LEU A 201 22.52 -16.40 -32.76
CA LEU A 201 23.63 -16.26 -31.80
C LEU A 201 24.93 -16.65 -32.50
N ASP A 202 25.80 -15.68 -32.78
CA ASP A 202 27.16 -15.95 -33.21
C ASP A 202 28.06 -16.27 -31.99
N LEU A 203 27.82 -17.45 -31.37
CA LEU A 203 28.54 -17.93 -30.18
C LEU A 203 30.08 -17.80 -30.27
N PRO A 204 30.75 -18.05 -31.42
CA PRO A 204 32.18 -17.85 -31.57
C PRO A 204 32.67 -16.39 -31.47
N SER A 205 31.79 -15.41 -31.69
CA SER A 205 32.12 -13.97 -31.66
C SER A 205 31.95 -13.32 -30.28
N LEU A 206 31.29 -14.00 -29.35
CA LEU A 206 30.93 -13.48 -28.03
C LEU A 206 31.93 -13.96 -26.96
N SER A 207 32.23 -13.10 -25.99
CA SER A 207 32.99 -13.48 -24.80
C SER A 207 32.19 -14.40 -23.89
N ALA A 208 32.87 -15.19 -23.05
CA ALA A 208 32.22 -16.07 -22.07
C ALA A 208 31.25 -15.31 -21.13
N GLN A 209 31.51 -14.04 -20.86
CA GLN A 209 30.66 -13.18 -20.05
C GLN A 209 29.38 -12.76 -20.80
N GLU A 210 29.47 -12.40 -22.07
CA GLU A 210 28.32 -12.03 -22.90
C GLU A 210 27.37 -13.22 -23.14
N VAL A 211 27.93 -14.40 -23.42
CA VAL A 211 27.13 -15.63 -23.51
C VAL A 211 26.42 -15.90 -22.19
N ARG A 212 27.11 -15.76 -21.06
CA ARG A 212 26.50 -15.95 -19.74
C ARG A 212 25.39 -14.94 -19.47
N ASP A 213 25.56 -13.66 -19.80
CA ASP A 213 24.53 -12.64 -19.59
C ASP A 213 23.29 -12.86 -20.47
N GLN A 214 23.48 -13.39 -21.68
CA GLN A 214 22.38 -13.76 -22.57
C GLN A 214 21.54 -14.92 -22.00
N PHE A 215 22.17 -16.03 -21.61
CA PHE A 215 21.47 -17.16 -21.01
C PHE A 215 20.90 -16.84 -19.61
N ARG A 216 21.51 -15.89 -18.88
CA ARG A 216 20.96 -15.38 -17.62
C ARG A 216 19.58 -14.77 -17.81
N SER A 217 19.33 -14.05 -18.91
CA SER A 217 18.01 -13.47 -19.19
C SER A 217 16.91 -14.54 -19.37
N LEU A 218 17.27 -15.69 -19.96
CA LEU A 218 16.37 -16.84 -20.11
C LEU A 218 16.04 -17.46 -18.76
N VAL A 219 17.06 -17.69 -17.91
CA VAL A 219 16.88 -18.22 -16.55
C VAL A 219 16.00 -17.30 -15.70
N VAL A 220 16.24 -15.98 -15.76
CA VAL A 220 15.43 -14.98 -15.07
C VAL A 220 13.97 -15.03 -15.56
N SER A 221 13.75 -15.20 -16.87
CA SER A 221 12.42 -15.30 -17.44
C SER A 221 11.69 -16.54 -16.94
N VAL A 222 12.32 -17.72 -17.01
CA VAL A 222 11.74 -18.99 -16.52
C VAL A 222 11.43 -18.93 -15.02
N ASN A 223 12.29 -18.33 -14.21
CA ASN A 223 12.09 -18.20 -12.76
C ASN A 223 10.80 -17.45 -12.36
N LYS A 224 10.15 -16.71 -13.27
CA LYS A 224 8.85 -16.04 -13.05
C LYS A 224 7.63 -16.96 -13.16
N PHE A 225 7.81 -18.12 -13.80
CA PHE A 225 6.75 -19.10 -14.10
C PHE A 225 6.81 -20.34 -13.22
N VAL A 226 7.78 -20.41 -12.29
CA VAL A 226 7.96 -21.51 -11.34
C VAL A 226 7.83 -21.01 -9.90
N ALA A 227 7.44 -21.89 -8.97
CA ALA A 227 7.27 -21.53 -7.57
C ALA A 227 8.62 -21.13 -6.93
N PRO A 228 8.63 -20.36 -5.81
CA PRO A 228 9.87 -19.90 -5.18
C PRO A 228 10.89 -21.02 -4.89
N TYR A 229 10.42 -22.20 -4.49
CA TYR A 229 11.26 -23.38 -4.21
C TYR A 229 11.75 -24.11 -5.46
N GLU A 230 11.13 -23.88 -6.61
CA GLU A 230 11.52 -24.44 -7.91
C GLU A 230 12.52 -23.56 -8.65
N ARG A 231 12.73 -22.31 -8.19
CA ARG A 231 13.60 -21.34 -8.85
C ARG A 231 15.03 -21.82 -8.91
N ILE A 232 15.65 -21.53 -10.05
CA ILE A 232 17.06 -21.79 -10.33
C ILE A 232 17.88 -20.67 -9.68
N VAL A 233 18.77 -21.05 -8.77
CA VAL A 233 19.61 -20.11 -8.01
C VAL A 233 20.90 -19.77 -8.74
N ASP A 234 21.49 -20.74 -9.43
CA ASP A 234 22.70 -20.57 -10.25
C ASP A 234 22.67 -21.52 -11.46
N PHE A 235 23.46 -21.21 -12.48
CA PHE A 235 23.56 -22.02 -13.68
C PHE A 235 24.98 -22.04 -14.25
N ALA A 236 25.31 -23.12 -14.95
CA ALA A 236 26.55 -23.27 -15.69
C ALA A 236 26.27 -23.56 -17.16
N ILE A 237 27.09 -22.98 -18.04
CA ILE A 237 27.08 -23.31 -19.46
C ILE A 237 28.08 -24.46 -19.66
N ILE A 238 27.61 -25.60 -20.16
CA ILE A 238 28.45 -26.78 -20.40
C ILE A 238 29.03 -26.72 -21.82
N ASP A 239 30.24 -27.25 -21.97
CA ASP A 239 31.05 -27.21 -23.19
C ASP A 239 30.65 -28.28 -24.23
N ARG A 240 29.86 -29.28 -23.81
CA ARG A 240 29.34 -30.37 -24.65
C ARG A 240 27.90 -30.73 -24.29
N ASP A 241 27.13 -31.28 -25.24
CA ASP A 241 25.82 -31.89 -24.96
C ASP A 241 25.99 -33.26 -24.26
N LEU A 242 24.86 -33.81 -23.81
CA LEU A 242 24.74 -35.16 -23.28
C LEU A 242 24.96 -36.19 -24.38
N ASP A 243 25.72 -37.23 -24.07
CA ASP A 243 26.21 -38.22 -25.03
C ASP A 243 25.63 -39.62 -24.79
N GLY A 244 25.01 -40.20 -25.82
CA GLY A 244 24.46 -41.56 -25.78
C GLY A 244 25.54 -42.64 -25.63
N ASP A 245 26.73 -42.44 -26.20
CA ASP A 245 27.84 -43.39 -26.13
C ASP A 245 28.46 -43.43 -24.72
N ARG A 246 28.31 -42.33 -23.96
CA ARG A 246 28.68 -42.25 -22.53
C ARG A 246 27.59 -42.78 -21.60
N GLY A 247 26.49 -43.28 -22.14
CA GLY A 247 25.36 -43.75 -21.35
C GLY A 247 24.60 -42.63 -20.63
N GLU A 248 24.81 -41.36 -21.01
CA GLU A 248 24.12 -40.19 -20.42
C GLU A 248 22.69 -40.06 -20.97
N LEU A 249 22.38 -40.70 -22.11
CA LEU A 249 21.06 -40.74 -22.73
C LEU A 249 20.52 -42.18 -22.82
N THR A 250 19.21 -42.35 -22.76
CA THR A 250 18.53 -43.60 -23.09
C THR A 250 18.48 -43.81 -24.62
N PRO A 251 18.15 -45.02 -25.12
CA PRO A 251 17.93 -45.23 -26.56
C PRO A 251 16.83 -44.34 -27.17
N LYS A 252 15.95 -43.77 -26.32
CA LYS A 252 14.89 -42.82 -26.71
C LYS A 252 15.33 -41.35 -26.61
N GLY A 253 16.59 -41.08 -26.28
CA GLY A 253 17.14 -39.72 -26.19
C GLY A 253 16.80 -38.96 -24.90
N THR A 254 16.34 -39.64 -23.84
CA THR A 254 16.07 -39.03 -22.53
C THR A 254 17.28 -39.10 -21.59
N PRO A 255 17.56 -38.10 -20.75
CA PRO A 255 18.72 -38.11 -19.84
C PRO A 255 18.65 -39.22 -18.79
N ARG A 256 19.74 -39.94 -18.59
CA ARG A 256 19.93 -40.82 -17.42
C ARG A 256 20.49 -39.98 -16.27
N ARG A 257 19.60 -39.33 -15.51
CA ARG A 257 19.96 -38.26 -14.55
C ARG A 257 21.11 -38.61 -13.60
N LYS A 258 21.11 -39.83 -13.02
CA LYS A 258 22.20 -40.30 -12.13
C LYS A 258 23.58 -40.27 -12.81
N VAL A 259 23.66 -40.79 -14.04
CA VAL A 259 24.91 -40.85 -14.83
C VAL A 259 25.37 -39.44 -15.21
N VAL A 260 24.42 -38.56 -15.58
CA VAL A 260 24.72 -37.15 -15.89
C VAL A 260 25.28 -36.42 -14.66
N VAL A 261 24.67 -36.60 -13.48
CA VAL A 261 25.16 -35.99 -12.24
C VAL A 261 26.58 -36.48 -11.89
N GLU A 262 26.86 -37.77 -12.08
CA GLU A 262 28.21 -38.34 -11.86
C GLU A 262 29.24 -37.76 -12.85
N HIS A 263 28.91 -37.65 -14.14
CA HIS A 263 29.84 -37.16 -15.16
C HIS A 263 30.09 -35.65 -15.11
N PHE A 264 29.15 -34.87 -14.55
CA PHE A 264 29.28 -33.42 -14.40
C PHE A 264 29.47 -32.99 -12.94
N ALA A 265 29.90 -33.91 -12.06
CA ALA A 265 30.02 -33.67 -10.62
C ALA A 265 30.86 -32.44 -10.27
N ASP A 266 32.03 -32.24 -10.91
CA ASP A 266 32.91 -31.09 -10.64
C ASP A 266 32.22 -29.74 -10.93
N VAL A 267 31.46 -29.67 -12.03
CA VAL A 267 30.70 -28.47 -12.41
C VAL A 267 29.58 -28.24 -11.41
N ILE A 268 28.88 -29.30 -11.01
CA ILE A 268 27.77 -29.25 -10.05
C ILE A 268 28.26 -28.84 -8.66
N GLU A 269 29.34 -29.42 -8.12
CA GLU A 269 29.90 -29.08 -6.81
C GLU A 269 30.30 -27.61 -6.72
N SER A 270 30.82 -27.04 -7.81
CA SER A 270 31.22 -25.63 -7.88
C SER A 270 30.04 -24.66 -7.63
N LEU A 271 28.81 -25.13 -7.85
CA LEU A 271 27.57 -24.38 -7.66
C LEU A 271 27.06 -24.41 -6.20
N TYR A 272 27.51 -25.33 -5.32
CA TYR A 272 26.90 -25.58 -4.00
C TYR A 272 27.76 -25.34 -2.72
N ARG A 273 29.09 -25.18 -2.80
CA ARG A 273 30.02 -25.30 -1.65
C ARG A 273 30.01 -24.17 -0.57
N ARG A 274 29.38 -24.29 0.62
CA ARG A 274 29.43 -23.33 1.79
C ARG A 274 30.28 -23.78 3.00
N ILE A 275 30.89 -22.84 3.75
CA ILE A 275 31.70 -23.12 4.98
C ILE A 275 30.96 -22.65 6.24
N GLN A 276 30.80 -23.55 7.23
CA GLN A 276 30.19 -23.30 8.54
C GLN A 276 31.18 -23.65 9.65
N LEU A 277 31.24 -22.82 10.70
CA LEU A 277 32.17 -22.94 11.82
C LEU A 277 31.43 -22.66 13.13
N HIS A 278 31.71 -23.42 14.19
CA HIS A 278 31.13 -23.14 15.52
C HIS A 278 32.13 -22.36 16.38
N VAL A 279 31.78 -21.14 16.79
CA VAL A 279 32.70 -20.18 17.45
C VAL A 279 31.95 -19.37 18.50
N GLY A 280 32.47 -19.30 19.73
CA GLY A 280 31.90 -18.46 20.80
C GLY A 280 30.46 -18.77 21.18
N GLY A 281 30.01 -20.02 20.98
CA GLY A 281 28.63 -20.47 21.21
C GLY A 281 27.65 -20.11 20.10
N VAL A 282 28.12 -19.83 18.89
CA VAL A 282 27.32 -19.45 17.71
C VAL A 282 27.83 -20.16 16.46
N ASP A 283 26.91 -20.53 15.56
CA ASP A 283 27.29 -21.06 14.24
C ASP A 283 27.57 -19.90 13.29
N LEU A 284 28.81 -19.75 12.85
CA LEU A 284 29.21 -18.75 11.87
C LEU A 284 29.22 -19.34 10.46
N SER A 285 28.41 -18.76 9.56
CA SER A 285 28.40 -19.12 8.14
C SER A 285 29.18 -18.09 7.32
N LEU A 286 30.24 -18.54 6.64
CA LEU A 286 31.08 -17.73 5.77
C LEU A 286 30.66 -17.90 4.30
N PRO A 287 30.47 -16.81 3.55
CA PRO A 287 29.97 -16.90 2.18
C PRO A 287 31.07 -17.30 1.18
N ASN A 288 30.71 -18.13 0.19
CA ASN A 288 31.64 -18.73 -0.78
C ASN A 288 32.40 -17.69 -1.60
N TRP A 289 31.73 -16.57 -1.91
CA TRP A 289 32.31 -15.49 -2.69
C TRP A 289 33.46 -14.80 -1.94
N MET A 290 33.48 -14.81 -0.59
CA MET A 290 34.53 -14.19 0.21
C MET A 290 35.85 -14.92 0.03
N PHE A 291 35.82 -16.26 0.04
CA PHE A 291 36.99 -17.11 -0.24
C PHE A 291 37.53 -16.90 -1.65
N ARG A 292 36.64 -16.84 -2.65
CA ARG A 292 37.03 -16.56 -4.03
C ARG A 292 37.66 -15.17 -4.18
N ALA A 293 37.12 -14.16 -3.50
CA ALA A 293 37.60 -12.78 -3.60
C ALA A 293 38.93 -12.56 -2.86
N LEU A 294 39.14 -13.25 -1.73
CA LEU A 294 40.37 -13.17 -0.94
C LEU A 294 41.45 -14.19 -1.37
N GLY A 295 41.15 -15.07 -2.34
CA GLY A 295 42.06 -16.13 -2.77
C GLY A 295 42.29 -17.22 -1.71
N LEU A 296 41.33 -17.42 -0.81
CA LEU A 296 41.42 -18.32 0.33
C LEU A 296 40.71 -19.65 0.07
N THR A 297 41.15 -20.69 0.77
CA THR A 297 40.52 -22.00 0.80
C THR A 297 39.84 -22.25 2.15
N ALA A 298 39.02 -23.30 2.24
CA ALA A 298 38.41 -23.71 3.50
C ALA A 298 39.43 -24.02 4.61
N GLN A 299 40.65 -24.42 4.21
CA GLN A 299 41.73 -24.79 5.13
C GLN A 299 42.44 -23.57 5.74
N ASP A 300 42.23 -22.37 5.17
CA ASP A 300 42.84 -21.12 5.64
C ASP A 300 42.08 -20.49 6.81
N VAL A 301 40.97 -21.09 7.25
CA VAL A 301 40.18 -20.59 8.38
C VAL A 301 40.49 -21.36 9.66
N GLN A 302 40.87 -20.64 10.70
CA GLN A 302 41.08 -21.19 12.03
C GLN A 302 40.03 -20.68 13.01
N SER A 303 39.31 -21.59 13.67
CA SER A 303 38.36 -21.29 14.74
C SER A 303 39.01 -21.48 16.11
N GLY A 304 38.98 -20.44 16.95
CA GLY A 304 39.30 -20.51 18.38
C GLY A 304 38.03 -20.46 19.25
N GLU A 305 38.19 -20.35 20.58
CA GLU A 305 37.05 -20.37 21.53
C GLU A 305 36.00 -19.26 21.28
N ALA A 306 36.43 -18.05 20.92
CA ALA A 306 35.54 -16.91 20.63
C ALA A 306 36.05 -16.02 19.48
N ARG A 307 36.99 -16.53 18.67
CA ARG A 307 37.63 -15.79 17.59
C ARG A 307 37.81 -16.65 16.35
N VAL A 308 37.62 -16.05 15.18
CA VAL A 308 37.93 -16.62 13.88
C VAL A 308 39.13 -15.91 13.30
N ALA A 309 40.17 -16.64 12.93
CA ALA A 309 41.37 -16.09 12.33
C ALA A 309 41.55 -16.58 10.89
N LEU A 310 42.09 -15.70 10.05
CA LEU A 310 42.56 -15.99 8.70
C LEU A 310 44.08 -15.73 8.68
N PRO A 311 44.91 -16.71 9.08
CA PRO A 311 46.35 -16.50 9.30
C PRO A 311 47.10 -16.09 8.04
N SER A 312 46.65 -16.55 6.87
CA SER A 312 47.23 -16.24 5.56
C SER A 312 47.20 -14.75 5.21
N ILE A 313 46.24 -13.99 5.77
CA ILE A 313 46.10 -12.55 5.59
C ILE A 313 46.25 -11.75 6.91
N GLY A 314 46.52 -12.43 8.02
CA GLY A 314 46.77 -11.81 9.33
C GLY A 314 45.57 -11.14 9.99
N THR A 315 44.34 -11.49 9.62
CA THR A 315 43.12 -10.87 10.17
C THR A 315 42.39 -11.81 11.13
N SER A 316 41.62 -11.24 12.07
CA SER A 316 40.79 -12.02 12.99
C SER A 316 39.51 -11.27 13.35
N LEU A 317 38.45 -12.00 13.67
CA LEU A 317 37.13 -11.49 14.04
C LEU A 317 36.67 -12.13 15.35
N THR A 318 36.28 -11.31 16.31
CA THR A 318 35.68 -11.79 17.56
C THR A 318 34.19 -12.12 17.34
N VAL A 319 33.75 -13.31 17.73
CA VAL A 319 32.33 -13.70 17.67
C VAL A 319 31.97 -14.41 18.97
N ARG A 320 30.97 -13.89 19.71
CA ARG A 320 30.59 -14.42 21.02
C ARG A 320 29.11 -14.21 21.30
N ARG A 321 28.43 -15.23 21.83
CA ARG A 321 27.07 -15.08 22.38
C ARG A 321 27.09 -14.42 23.76
N LEU A 322 26.29 -13.36 23.93
CA LEU A 322 26.14 -12.63 25.21
C LEU A 322 24.84 -13.00 25.92
N SER A 323 23.76 -13.25 25.18
CA SER A 323 22.47 -13.75 25.68
C SER A 323 21.74 -14.56 24.60
N ASP A 324 20.55 -15.06 24.89
CA ASP A 324 19.72 -15.81 23.93
C ASP A 324 19.46 -15.00 22.65
N THR A 325 19.32 -13.67 22.76
CA THR A 325 19.03 -12.77 21.62
C THR A 325 20.22 -11.90 21.18
N ARG A 326 21.23 -11.69 22.04
CA ARG A 326 22.37 -10.79 21.77
C ARG A 326 23.65 -11.51 21.43
N VAL A 327 24.28 -11.09 20.33
CA VAL A 327 25.55 -11.62 19.84
C VAL A 327 26.52 -10.47 19.57
N GLN A 328 27.76 -10.64 20.03
CA GLN A 328 28.88 -9.79 19.66
C GLN A 328 29.50 -10.31 18.36
N VAL A 329 29.60 -9.43 17.36
CA VAL A 329 30.32 -9.69 16.11
C VAL A 329 31.31 -8.53 15.93
N GLY A 330 32.61 -8.84 16.00
CA GLY A 330 33.67 -7.83 16.04
C GLY A 330 33.55 -6.90 17.24
N SER A 331 33.63 -5.60 16.97
CA SER A 331 33.59 -4.55 18.00
C SER A 331 32.18 -4.02 18.32
N CYS A 332 31.13 -4.63 17.76
CA CYS A 332 29.73 -4.23 17.93
C CYS A 332 28.85 -5.38 18.47
N VAL A 333 27.76 -5.01 19.14
CA VAL A 333 26.74 -5.92 19.68
C VAL A 333 25.43 -5.76 18.90
N TYR A 334 24.84 -6.89 18.54
CA TYR A 334 23.60 -6.98 17.77
C TYR A 334 22.56 -7.81 18.51
N ASP A 335 21.28 -7.46 18.31
CA ASP A 335 20.11 -8.17 18.83
C ASP A 335 19.29 -8.74 17.68
N GLY A 336 18.56 -9.84 17.95
CA GLY A 336 17.74 -10.53 16.94
C GLY A 336 18.54 -11.47 16.02
N VAL A 337 19.77 -11.82 16.41
CA VAL A 337 20.59 -12.79 15.68
C VAL A 337 20.19 -14.21 16.08
N GLY A 338 19.82 -15.05 15.12
CA GLY A 338 19.43 -16.45 15.34
C GLY A 338 20.56 -17.35 15.87
N GLU A 339 20.42 -18.66 15.74
CA GLU A 339 21.47 -19.62 16.11
C GLU A 339 22.70 -19.52 15.20
N THR A 340 22.50 -19.13 13.94
CA THR A 340 23.57 -18.98 12.94
C THR A 340 23.77 -17.51 12.53
N VAL A 341 24.99 -16.99 12.69
CA VAL A 341 25.43 -15.70 12.14
C VAL A 341 25.84 -15.89 10.68
N LYS A 342 25.10 -15.30 9.75
CA LYS A 342 25.42 -15.30 8.31
C LYS A 342 26.30 -14.10 7.98
N LEU A 343 27.62 -14.29 7.91
CA LEU A 343 28.54 -13.17 7.70
C LEU A 343 28.32 -12.47 6.35
N GLY A 344 27.85 -13.20 5.33
CA GLY A 344 27.49 -12.61 4.04
C GLY A 344 26.39 -11.56 4.13
N SER A 345 25.40 -11.74 5.01
CA SER A 345 24.33 -10.77 5.23
C SER A 345 24.84 -9.52 5.95
N PHE A 346 25.74 -9.71 6.93
CA PHE A 346 26.42 -8.60 7.60
C PHE A 346 27.19 -7.76 6.58
N LEU A 347 28.07 -8.37 5.77
CA LEU A 347 28.92 -7.65 4.81
C LEU A 347 28.13 -6.97 3.67
N ALA A 348 26.98 -7.52 3.27
CA ALA A 348 26.14 -6.93 2.22
C ALA A 348 25.33 -5.70 2.71
N THR A 349 25.24 -5.48 4.02
CA THR A 349 24.32 -4.53 4.66
C THR A 349 25.11 -3.45 5.43
N PRO A 350 25.36 -2.25 4.84
CA PRO A 350 26.17 -1.20 5.47
C PRO A 350 25.76 -0.82 6.88
N ARG A 351 24.44 -0.73 7.16
CA ARG A 351 23.94 -0.43 8.50
C ARG A 351 24.36 -1.43 9.59
N LEU A 352 24.86 -2.62 9.24
CA LEU A 352 25.34 -3.61 10.21
C LEU A 352 26.84 -3.49 10.46
N TRP A 353 27.67 -3.20 9.45
CA TRP A 353 29.13 -3.16 9.62
C TRP A 353 29.73 -1.76 9.82
N LEU A 354 29.00 -0.69 9.48
CA LEU A 354 29.48 0.69 9.72
C LEU A 354 29.71 0.92 11.22
N GLY A 355 30.92 1.30 11.60
CA GLY A 355 31.40 1.44 12.98
C GLY A 355 32.06 0.18 13.55
N ASN A 356 32.08 -0.94 12.82
CA ASN A 356 32.63 -2.22 13.26
C ASN A 356 34.03 -2.46 12.68
N GLU A 357 35.04 -1.91 13.34
CA GLU A 357 36.43 -1.96 12.88
C GLU A 357 36.98 -3.38 12.69
N GLU A 358 36.63 -4.32 13.57
CA GLU A 358 37.11 -5.71 13.48
C GLU A 358 36.49 -6.41 12.27
N LEU A 359 35.22 -6.14 11.96
CA LEU A 359 34.54 -6.75 10.82
C LEU A 359 35.04 -6.20 9.49
N VAL A 360 35.21 -4.88 9.39
CA VAL A 360 35.80 -4.23 8.20
C VAL A 360 37.24 -4.70 8.00
N GLY A 361 38.01 -4.83 9.08
CA GLY A 361 39.38 -5.37 9.03
C GLY A 361 39.45 -6.86 8.67
N PHE A 362 38.46 -7.66 9.08
CA PHE A 362 38.41 -9.09 8.77
C PHE A 362 38.14 -9.37 7.28
N ALA A 363 37.34 -8.53 6.63
CA ALA A 363 37.01 -8.62 5.22
C ALA A 363 37.49 -7.37 4.45
N PRO A 364 38.80 -7.25 4.14
CA PRO A 364 39.39 -6.11 3.42
C PRO A 364 39.05 -6.17 1.92
N LEU A 365 37.76 -6.22 1.62
CA LEU A 365 37.18 -6.31 0.30
C LEU A 365 36.61 -4.95 -0.09
N ASP A 366 36.41 -4.74 -1.39
CA ASP A 366 35.60 -3.63 -1.87
C ASP A 366 34.13 -3.88 -1.46
N LEU A 367 33.76 -3.41 -0.26
CA LEU A 367 32.43 -3.55 0.31
C LEU A 367 31.41 -2.68 -0.45
N ASP A 368 31.86 -1.61 -1.08
CA ASP A 368 31.02 -0.69 -1.88
C ASP A 368 30.49 -1.41 -3.11
N ALA A 369 31.34 -2.17 -3.82
CA ALA A 369 30.92 -2.99 -4.96
C ALA A 369 29.97 -4.15 -4.58
N ARG A 370 29.82 -4.44 -3.28
CA ARG A 370 29.02 -5.56 -2.76
C ARG A 370 27.71 -5.12 -2.12
N TRP A 371 27.59 -3.85 -1.78
CA TRP A 371 26.34 -3.30 -1.29
C TRP A 371 25.25 -3.40 -2.36
N ARG A 372 24.13 -4.03 -2.01
CA ARG A 372 22.91 -4.06 -2.83
C ARG A 372 21.77 -3.41 -2.02
N PRO A 373 21.40 -2.16 -2.33
CA PRO A 373 20.26 -1.50 -1.70
C PRO A 373 19.00 -2.39 -1.78
N GLY A 374 18.26 -2.54 -0.68
CA GLY A 374 16.99 -3.29 -0.62
C GLY A 374 17.09 -4.76 -0.17
N ARG A 375 18.28 -5.34 0.00
CA ARG A 375 18.48 -6.69 0.58
C ARG A 375 18.84 -6.68 2.06
N ASP A 376 18.19 -5.81 2.82
CA ASP A 376 18.42 -5.68 4.26
C ASP A 376 17.76 -6.83 5.03
N GLU A 377 18.46 -7.47 5.97
CA GLU A 377 17.83 -8.39 6.95
C GLU A 377 17.13 -7.55 8.05
N PRO A 378 15.79 -7.45 8.08
CA PRO A 378 15.06 -6.53 8.96
C PRO A 378 15.17 -6.87 10.45
N ASP A 379 15.54 -8.11 10.78
CA ASP A 379 15.46 -8.64 12.14
C ASP A 379 16.70 -8.33 13.00
N ILE A 380 17.83 -7.98 12.39
CA ILE A 380 19.08 -7.71 13.12
C ILE A 380 19.20 -6.23 13.46
N LYS A 381 19.21 -5.92 14.75
CA LYS A 381 19.34 -4.54 15.27
C LYS A 381 20.70 -4.32 15.92
N TRP A 382 21.34 -3.21 15.56
CA TRP A 382 22.54 -2.74 16.28
C TRP A 382 22.14 -2.20 17.66
N VAL A 383 22.84 -2.64 18.70
CA VAL A 383 22.57 -2.27 20.10
C VAL A 383 23.58 -1.27 20.63
N GLY A 384 24.87 -1.51 20.38
CA GLY A 384 25.94 -0.74 21.00
C GLY A 384 27.32 -1.33 20.78
N ARG A 385 28.31 -0.75 21.44
CA ARG A 385 29.68 -1.28 21.55
C ARG A 385 29.97 -1.69 23.00
N PRO A 386 30.73 -2.77 23.25
CA PRO A 386 31.12 -3.16 24.61
C PRO A 386 32.06 -2.13 25.26
N ASP A 387 32.98 -1.56 24.47
CA ASP A 387 33.98 -0.59 24.90
C ASP A 387 33.89 0.70 24.06
N PRO A 388 34.14 1.88 24.65
CA PRO A 388 34.19 3.15 23.91
C PRO A 388 35.33 3.14 22.88
N TYR A 389 35.12 3.79 21.74
CA TYR A 389 36.16 3.89 20.72
C TYR A 389 37.25 4.87 21.13
N VAL A 390 38.52 4.48 20.97
CA VAL A 390 39.67 5.35 21.17
C VAL A 390 40.19 5.79 19.79
N PRO A 391 40.00 7.07 19.40
CA PRO A 391 40.39 7.54 18.08
C PRO A 391 41.92 7.61 17.91
N THR A 392 42.43 7.20 16.75
CA THR A 392 43.84 7.41 16.40
C THR A 392 44.08 8.81 15.83
N GLU A 393 45.33 9.27 15.81
CA GLU A 393 45.71 10.58 15.23
C GLU A 393 45.37 10.63 13.73
N ASN A 394 45.56 9.52 13.01
CA ASN A 394 45.21 9.36 11.61
C ASN A 394 43.67 9.42 11.37
N ASP A 395 42.85 8.88 12.26
CA ASP A 395 41.38 8.97 12.12
C ASP A 395 40.89 10.42 12.25
N ARG A 396 41.54 11.22 13.11
CA ARG A 396 41.22 12.64 13.30
C ARG A 396 41.61 13.47 12.08
N GLU A 397 42.81 13.26 11.53
CA GLU A 397 43.31 13.98 10.35
C GLU A 397 42.46 13.65 9.11
N LEU A 398 42.25 12.37 8.82
CA LEU A 398 41.48 11.93 7.65
C LEU A 398 40.02 12.39 7.71
N LEU A 399 39.37 12.39 8.88
CA LEU A 399 38.01 12.93 8.99
C LEU A 399 37.99 14.43 8.73
N THR A 400 38.99 15.17 9.22
CA THR A 400 39.10 16.62 8.98
C THR A 400 39.30 16.93 7.50
N GLU A 401 40.03 16.10 6.76
CA GLU A 401 40.14 16.17 5.30
C GLU A 401 38.83 15.80 4.61
N SER A 402 38.18 14.71 5.05
CA SER A 402 36.90 14.22 4.48
C SER A 402 35.78 15.26 4.63
N VAL A 403 35.78 16.02 5.72
CA VAL A 403 34.85 17.15 5.90
C VAL A 403 35.10 18.23 4.84
N ARG A 404 36.33 18.44 4.35
CA ARG A 404 36.68 19.52 3.41
C ARG A 404 36.38 19.19 1.95
N HIS A 405 36.36 17.91 1.57
CA HIS A 405 36.07 17.48 0.20
C HIS A 405 34.57 17.19 -0.02
N SER A 406 34.13 17.12 -1.28
CA SER A 406 32.72 17.07 -1.69
C SER A 406 32.24 15.69 -2.17
N GLU A 407 33.14 14.71 -2.24
CA GLU A 407 32.82 13.32 -2.56
C GLU A 407 33.14 12.47 -1.32
N TRP A 408 32.19 11.63 -0.93
CA TRP A 408 32.27 10.77 0.25
C TRP A 408 31.97 9.33 -0.15
N ASP A 409 32.60 8.38 0.53
CA ASP A 409 32.37 6.94 0.34
C ASP A 409 31.87 6.26 1.63
N LEU A 410 31.62 4.95 1.61
CA LEU A 410 31.19 4.23 2.82
C LEU A 410 32.30 4.12 3.87
N LEU A 411 33.58 4.26 3.50
CA LEU A 411 34.69 4.26 4.45
C LEU A 411 34.72 5.55 5.27
N ASP A 412 34.36 6.69 4.68
CA ASP A 412 34.18 7.96 5.38
C ASP A 412 33.02 7.88 6.37
N LEU A 413 31.91 7.23 5.98
CA LEU A 413 30.78 6.98 6.88
C LEU A 413 31.16 5.99 8.00
N ASP A 414 31.98 4.98 7.72
CA ASP A 414 32.47 4.04 8.72
C ASP A 414 33.33 4.76 9.78
N ARG A 415 34.26 5.62 9.34
CA ARG A 415 35.06 6.46 10.24
C ARG A 415 34.17 7.37 11.09
N ALA A 416 33.18 8.03 10.48
CA ALA A 416 32.22 8.84 11.21
C ALA A 416 31.47 8.02 12.27
N ALA A 417 31.01 6.82 11.92
CA ALA A 417 30.30 5.92 12.84
C ALA A 417 31.18 5.49 14.03
N ARG A 418 32.48 5.24 13.82
CA ARG A 418 33.42 4.93 14.92
C ARG A 418 33.59 6.12 15.86
N LEU A 419 33.76 7.32 15.31
CA LEU A 419 34.02 8.55 16.07
C LEU A 419 32.80 9.06 16.83
N LEU A 420 31.58 8.80 16.37
CA LEU A 420 30.36 9.11 17.14
C LEU A 420 30.28 8.36 18.48
N SER A 421 30.91 7.19 18.58
CA SER A 421 31.00 6.41 19.82
C SER A 421 32.29 6.67 20.61
N ALA A 422 33.08 7.69 20.22
CA ALA A 422 34.29 8.07 20.94
C ALA A 422 33.97 8.92 22.18
N VAL A 423 34.85 8.87 23.17
CA VAL A 423 34.78 9.73 24.37
C VAL A 423 35.19 11.18 24.05
N ASP A 424 35.89 11.39 22.94
CA ASP A 424 36.36 12.68 22.46
C ASP A 424 35.22 13.47 21.79
N GLU A 425 34.75 14.51 22.47
CA GLU A 425 33.62 15.33 22.04
C GLU A 425 33.88 16.10 20.73
N GLU A 426 35.09 16.62 20.52
CA GLU A 426 35.40 17.38 19.31
C GLU A 426 35.42 16.46 18.08
N ALA A 427 35.96 15.25 18.24
CA ALA A 427 35.96 14.24 17.19
C ALA A 427 34.53 13.77 16.86
N ALA A 428 33.68 13.56 17.87
CA ALA A 428 32.27 13.21 17.69
C ALA A 428 31.47 14.32 16.99
N LEU A 429 31.68 15.59 17.35
CA LEU A 429 31.05 16.73 16.69
C LEU A 429 31.50 16.88 15.23
N ASN A 430 32.77 16.63 14.92
CA ASN A 430 33.25 16.61 13.53
C ASN A 430 32.61 15.47 12.71
N ALA A 431 32.36 14.30 13.32
CA ALA A 431 31.64 13.21 12.67
C ALA A 431 30.18 13.61 12.37
N VAL A 432 29.50 14.29 13.30
CA VAL A 432 28.16 14.84 13.06
C VAL A 432 28.17 15.84 11.90
N ARG A 433 29.17 16.74 11.82
CA ARG A 433 29.31 17.71 10.70
C ARG A 433 29.52 17.02 9.34
N LEU A 434 30.28 15.92 9.29
CA LEU A 434 30.44 15.15 8.06
C LEU A 434 29.08 14.56 7.62
N LEU A 435 28.36 13.93 8.55
CA LEU A 435 27.04 13.39 8.29
C LEU A 435 26.05 14.48 7.86
N GLU A 436 26.17 15.71 8.37
CA GLU A 436 25.35 16.85 7.94
C GLU A 436 25.53 17.14 6.45
N ARG A 437 26.77 17.11 5.97
CA ARG A 437 27.07 17.36 4.55
C ARG A 437 26.58 16.22 3.67
N VAL A 438 26.74 14.97 4.10
CA VAL A 438 26.21 13.79 3.40
C VAL A 438 24.69 13.84 3.31
N LEU A 439 24.01 14.17 4.41
CA LEU A 439 22.54 14.28 4.49
C LEU A 439 21.97 15.48 3.74
N GLY A 440 22.79 16.50 3.47
CA GLY A 440 22.43 17.59 2.56
C GLY A 440 22.05 17.09 1.15
N ASN A 441 22.58 15.94 0.74
CA ASN A 441 22.21 15.26 -0.51
C ASN A 441 21.21 14.12 -0.24
N GLN A 442 19.95 14.49 0.05
CA GLN A 442 18.91 13.59 0.57
C GLN A 442 18.56 12.36 -0.30
N GLU A 443 18.97 12.35 -1.57
CA GLU A 443 18.69 11.26 -2.53
C GLU A 443 19.94 10.47 -2.95
N GLY A 444 21.10 10.78 -2.36
CA GLY A 444 22.32 10.02 -2.60
C GLY A 444 22.25 8.61 -1.99
N PRO A 445 22.98 7.63 -2.55
CA PRO A 445 23.00 6.26 -2.01
C PRO A 445 23.37 6.25 -0.52
N LEU A 446 24.34 7.08 -0.12
CA LEU A 446 24.85 7.18 1.25
C LEU A 446 23.92 7.85 2.26
N ALA A 447 22.83 8.48 1.82
CA ALA A 447 21.93 9.22 2.71
C ALA A 447 21.29 8.31 3.77
N GLU A 448 20.85 7.12 3.37
CA GLU A 448 20.19 6.19 4.28
C GLU A 448 21.17 5.58 5.32
N PRO A 449 22.36 5.07 4.95
CA PRO A 449 23.38 4.69 5.92
C PRO A 449 23.78 5.83 6.88
N ALA A 450 23.96 7.05 6.37
CA ALA A 450 24.30 8.21 7.19
C ALA A 450 23.22 8.53 8.24
N ARG A 451 21.93 8.44 7.87
CA ARG A 451 20.81 8.61 8.82
C ARG A 451 20.81 7.55 9.90
N VAL A 452 21.01 6.28 9.53
CA VAL A 452 21.06 5.18 10.51
C VAL A 452 22.21 5.40 11.49
N ILE A 453 23.39 5.77 11.01
CA ILE A 453 24.54 6.08 11.87
C ILE A 453 24.21 7.24 12.81
N LEU A 454 23.65 8.33 12.30
CA LEU A 454 23.31 9.51 13.10
C LEU A 454 22.26 9.20 14.17
N SER A 455 21.33 8.28 13.89
CA SER A 455 20.34 7.83 14.89
C SER A 455 20.97 7.12 16.10
N ARG A 456 22.16 6.53 15.95
CA ARG A 456 22.92 5.91 17.05
C ARG A 456 23.51 6.96 18.01
N SER A 457 23.63 8.22 17.58
CA SER A 457 24.09 9.31 18.44
C SER A 457 23.16 9.58 19.62
N ALA A 458 21.94 9.01 19.65
CA ALA A 458 21.11 9.03 20.86
C ALA A 458 21.86 8.47 22.08
N ASP A 459 22.67 7.42 21.89
CA ASP A 459 23.44 6.77 22.96
C ASP A 459 24.82 7.44 23.20
N ALA A 460 25.09 8.60 22.57
CA ALA A 460 26.37 9.29 22.72
C ALA A 460 26.55 9.84 24.15
N VAL A 461 27.78 9.86 24.66
CA VAL A 461 28.08 10.33 26.03
C VAL A 461 27.84 11.85 26.16
N SER A 462 28.25 12.65 25.16
CA SER A 462 28.08 14.12 25.17
C SER A 462 26.62 14.54 24.88
N PRO A 463 26.01 15.39 25.73
CA PRO A 463 24.72 16.01 25.45
C PRO A 463 24.71 16.89 24.19
N ASP A 464 25.82 17.57 23.87
CA ASP A 464 25.90 18.47 22.71
C ASP A 464 25.88 17.68 21.40
N VAL A 465 26.50 16.49 21.38
CA VAL A 465 26.44 15.54 20.25
C VAL A 465 25.01 15.05 20.04
N ARG A 466 24.30 14.66 21.12
CA ARG A 466 22.88 14.27 21.05
C ARG A 466 22.01 15.40 20.50
N ARG A 467 22.20 16.62 21.02
CA ARG A 467 21.48 17.82 20.58
C ARG A 467 21.67 18.07 19.09
N ARG A 468 22.92 18.10 18.62
CA ARG A 468 23.24 18.38 17.22
C ARG A 468 22.72 17.29 16.28
N ALA A 469 22.82 16.02 16.67
CA ALA A 469 22.28 14.91 15.89
C ALA A 469 20.75 15.00 15.77
N PHE A 470 20.04 15.33 16.85
CA PHE A 470 18.59 15.50 16.84
C PHE A 470 18.15 16.65 15.93
N GLN A 471 18.80 17.82 16.03
CA GLN A 471 18.56 18.97 15.15
C GLN A 471 18.65 18.59 13.67
N MET A 472 19.57 17.70 13.31
CA MET A 472 19.79 17.29 11.93
C MET A 472 18.84 16.17 11.46
N LEU A 473 18.48 15.23 12.33
CA LEU A 473 17.55 14.15 11.99
C LEU A 473 16.12 14.64 11.80
N VAL A 474 15.66 15.56 12.65
CA VAL A 474 14.25 16.01 12.64
C VAL A 474 13.79 16.52 11.27
N PRO A 475 14.53 17.38 10.55
CA PRO A 475 14.13 17.84 9.21
C PRO A 475 14.22 16.75 8.14
N VAL A 476 15.22 15.86 8.22
CA VAL A 476 15.55 14.89 7.16
C VAL A 476 14.75 13.60 7.27
N ASP A 477 14.27 13.24 8.46
CA ASP A 477 13.64 11.94 8.68
C ASP A 477 12.32 11.75 7.93
N LYS A 478 12.09 10.55 7.41
CA LYS A 478 10.79 10.18 6.83
C LYS A 478 9.73 10.06 7.94
N VAL A 479 8.51 10.49 7.66
CA VAL A 479 7.37 10.52 8.61
C VAL A 479 7.17 9.18 9.32
N GLN A 480 7.27 8.05 8.61
CA GLN A 480 7.03 6.71 9.16
C GLN A 480 7.99 6.33 10.30
N ARG A 481 9.23 6.84 10.27
CA ARG A 481 10.27 6.53 11.27
C ARG A 481 10.52 7.67 12.24
N PHE A 482 9.92 8.82 11.99
CA PHE A 482 10.13 10.01 12.80
C PHE A 482 9.66 9.80 14.24
N ARG A 483 8.61 9.00 14.46
CA ARG A 483 8.17 8.58 15.80
C ARG A 483 9.28 7.84 16.55
N ASP A 484 9.94 6.88 15.91
CA ASP A 484 11.06 6.14 16.52
C ASP A 484 12.21 7.08 16.90
N THR A 485 12.50 8.10 16.09
CA THR A 485 13.52 9.12 16.38
C THR A 485 13.13 9.96 17.60
N LEU A 486 11.87 10.40 17.69
CA LEU A 486 11.36 11.13 18.86
C LEU A 486 11.47 10.28 20.12
N GLU A 487 10.96 9.04 20.07
CA GLU A 487 11.02 8.10 21.19
C GLU A 487 12.46 7.84 21.63
N ARG A 488 13.38 7.60 20.69
CA ARG A 488 14.77 7.25 21.02
C ARG A 488 15.54 8.42 21.65
N PHE A 489 15.43 9.63 21.10
CA PHE A 489 16.19 10.78 21.59
C PHE A 489 15.56 11.41 22.84
N LEU A 490 14.24 11.64 22.80
CA LEU A 490 13.57 12.38 23.88
C LEU A 490 13.33 11.53 25.12
N ALA A 491 13.19 10.20 24.98
CA ALA A 491 13.10 9.32 26.15
C ALA A 491 14.45 9.14 26.86
N GLN A 492 15.58 9.28 26.15
CA GLN A 492 16.91 9.16 26.76
C GLN A 492 17.41 10.48 27.36
N ASP A 493 17.12 11.62 26.72
CA ASP A 493 17.57 12.92 27.21
C ASP A 493 16.53 14.02 26.94
N PRO A 494 15.69 14.35 27.94
CA PRO A 494 14.72 15.44 27.84
C PRO A 494 15.33 16.81 27.53
N MET A 495 16.63 17.02 27.82
CA MET A 495 17.30 18.31 27.61
C MET A 495 17.73 18.54 26.16
N VAL A 496 17.57 17.56 25.27
CA VAL A 496 17.81 17.72 23.83
C VAL A 496 16.89 18.80 23.23
N LEU A 497 15.66 18.93 23.75
CA LEU A 497 14.68 19.95 23.33
C LEU A 497 14.77 21.22 24.19
N ASP A 498 15.95 21.82 24.23
CA ASP A 498 16.18 23.11 24.89
C ASP A 498 15.81 24.30 23.99
N ALA A 499 16.09 25.52 24.46
CA ALA A 499 15.76 26.75 23.76
C ALA A 499 16.53 26.91 22.43
N GLU A 500 17.77 26.39 22.34
CA GLU A 500 18.58 26.49 21.12
C GLU A 500 18.04 25.55 20.04
N THR A 501 17.75 24.29 20.41
CA THR A 501 17.10 23.33 19.50
C THR A 501 15.72 23.82 19.09
N SER A 502 14.94 24.37 20.01
CA SER A 502 13.60 24.92 19.70
C SER A 502 13.69 26.06 18.68
N ALA A 503 14.61 27.01 18.86
CA ALA A 503 14.85 28.07 17.90
C ALA A 503 15.28 27.53 16.53
N TYR A 504 16.23 26.58 16.49
CA TYR A 504 16.70 25.95 15.25
C TYR A 504 15.58 25.28 14.46
N LEU A 505 14.66 24.60 15.15
CA LEU A 505 13.52 23.94 14.54
C LEU A 505 12.43 24.93 14.13
N CYS A 506 12.20 26.00 14.91
CA CYS A 506 11.23 27.05 14.57
C CYS A 506 11.60 27.82 13.29
N GLU A 507 12.87 27.94 12.94
CA GLU A 507 13.30 28.54 11.66
C GLU A 507 12.99 27.67 10.43
N ARG A 508 12.53 26.43 10.61
CA ARG A 508 12.28 25.46 9.54
C ARG A 508 10.81 25.14 9.39
N ASP A 509 10.37 25.01 8.14
CA ASP A 509 9.04 24.51 7.79
C ASP A 509 9.04 22.97 7.85
N LEU A 510 8.50 22.42 8.93
CA LEU A 510 8.38 20.98 9.12
C LEU A 510 7.07 20.49 8.49
N PRO A 511 7.10 19.34 7.77
CA PRO A 511 5.88 18.74 7.25
C PRO A 511 4.83 18.51 8.34
N GLU A 512 3.56 18.72 7.99
CA GLU A 512 2.42 18.60 8.91
C GLU A 512 2.41 17.29 9.70
N ALA A 513 2.69 16.17 9.04
CA ALA A 513 2.71 14.86 9.67
C ALA A 513 3.79 14.73 10.77
N LYS A 514 4.88 15.51 10.71
CA LYS A 514 5.89 15.53 11.78
C LYS A 514 5.41 16.33 12.98
N ILE A 515 4.74 17.47 12.75
CA ILE A 515 4.13 18.26 13.82
C ILE A 515 3.03 17.46 14.52
N GLU A 516 2.22 16.73 13.75
CA GLU A 516 1.23 15.82 14.30
C GLU A 516 1.87 14.70 15.14
N ALA A 517 3.01 14.15 14.70
CA ALA A 517 3.78 13.19 15.51
C ALA A 517 4.31 13.80 16.82
N PHE A 518 4.78 15.06 16.82
CA PHE A 518 5.16 15.77 18.04
C PHE A 518 3.97 15.97 18.99
N ILE A 519 2.81 16.39 18.45
CA ILE A 519 1.58 16.59 19.24
C ILE A 519 1.14 15.28 19.88
N GLN A 520 1.11 14.18 19.12
CA GLN A 520 0.73 12.86 19.63
C GLN A 520 1.70 12.34 20.69
N PHE A 521 3.00 12.52 20.48
CA PHE A 521 4.03 12.16 21.46
C PHE A 521 3.91 12.98 22.74
N ALA A 522 3.65 14.29 22.62
CA ALA A 522 3.43 15.17 23.76
C ALA A 522 2.14 14.84 24.52
N GLU A 523 1.04 14.52 23.82
CA GLU A 523 -0.23 14.11 24.41
C GLU A 523 -0.07 12.82 25.22
N ALA A 524 0.61 11.81 24.66
CA ALA A 524 0.93 10.57 25.37
C ALA A 524 1.77 10.85 26.64
N THR A 525 2.82 11.65 26.49
CA THR A 525 3.74 11.97 27.61
C THR A 525 3.03 12.71 28.75
N CYS A 526 2.09 13.60 28.44
CA CYS A 526 1.34 14.38 29.44
C CYS A 526 0.19 13.61 30.12
N THR A 527 -0.32 12.54 29.50
CA THR A 527 -1.51 11.80 29.97
C THR A 527 -1.17 10.44 30.61
N GLU A 528 0.01 9.89 30.37
CA GLU A 528 0.46 8.62 30.97
C GLU A 528 0.42 8.62 32.51
N ARG A 529 -0.17 7.58 33.10
CA ARG A 529 -0.41 7.48 34.55
C ARG A 529 0.85 7.29 35.42
N ILE A 530 1.96 6.88 34.83
CA ILE A 530 3.25 6.66 35.52
C ILE A 530 4.16 7.85 35.19
N GLY A 531 4.30 8.78 36.12
CA GLY A 531 5.17 9.95 35.99
C GLY A 531 6.37 9.86 36.95
N ASP A 532 7.56 10.09 36.42
CA ASP A 532 8.73 10.48 37.22
C ASP A 532 9.13 11.93 36.87
N THR A 533 10.14 12.44 37.58
CA THR A 533 10.66 13.80 37.41
C THR A 533 11.19 14.07 36.00
N GLU A 534 11.82 13.10 35.34
CA GLU A 534 12.41 13.26 34.00
C GLU A 534 11.32 13.35 32.92
N ARG A 535 10.26 12.55 33.06
CA ARG A 535 9.09 12.60 32.16
C ARG A 535 8.29 13.89 32.30
N ASP A 536 8.17 14.43 33.51
CA ASP A 536 7.54 15.74 33.72
C ASP A 536 8.38 16.87 33.10
N GLN A 537 9.71 16.80 33.18
CA GLN A 537 10.60 17.75 32.49
C GLN A 537 10.45 17.65 30.97
N LEU A 538 10.36 16.44 30.41
CA LEU A 538 10.12 16.22 28.99
C LEU A 538 8.76 16.81 28.54
N ALA A 539 7.69 16.55 29.30
CA ALA A 539 6.37 17.11 29.02
C ALA A 539 6.41 18.64 29.00
N GLN A 540 7.08 19.27 29.97
CA GLN A 540 7.24 20.73 30.02
C GLN A 540 8.04 21.28 28.82
N ALA A 541 9.11 20.60 28.40
CA ALA A 541 9.89 20.97 27.22
C ALA A 541 9.04 20.90 25.93
N LEU A 542 8.25 19.84 25.77
CA LEU A 542 7.37 19.65 24.61
C LEU A 542 6.25 20.72 24.54
N LEU A 543 5.61 21.03 25.68
CA LEU A 543 4.58 22.08 25.74
C LEU A 543 5.15 23.45 25.34
N ARG A 544 6.36 23.78 25.83
CA ARG A 544 7.05 25.02 25.47
C ARG A 544 7.41 25.06 23.98
N PHE A 545 8.03 24.00 23.48
CA PHE A 545 8.43 23.91 22.07
C PHE A 545 7.22 24.06 21.13
N LEU A 546 6.12 23.35 21.39
CA LEU A 546 4.93 23.43 20.55
C LEU A 546 4.31 24.83 20.56
N ALA A 547 4.30 25.52 21.70
CA ALA A 547 3.86 26.92 21.78
C ALA A 547 4.77 27.88 20.99
N GLU A 548 6.09 27.75 21.10
CA GLU A 548 7.06 28.55 20.35
C GLU A 548 6.94 28.29 18.84
N TYR A 549 6.84 27.02 18.44
CA TYR A 549 6.69 26.61 17.05
C TYR A 549 5.37 27.10 16.45
N GLY A 550 4.26 26.96 17.18
CA GLY A 550 2.95 27.44 16.73
C GLY A 550 2.88 28.97 16.59
N ALA A 551 3.64 29.72 17.41
CA ALA A 551 3.75 31.17 17.29
C ALA A 551 4.61 31.59 16.08
N ALA A 552 5.68 30.84 15.80
CA ALA A 552 6.53 31.07 14.63
C ALA A 552 5.87 30.66 13.30
N HIS A 553 4.95 29.68 13.34
CA HIS A 553 4.23 29.12 12.18
C HIS A 553 2.71 29.30 12.31
N PRO A 554 2.15 30.47 11.98
CA PRO A 554 0.74 30.82 12.18
C PRO A 554 -0.28 29.86 11.55
N VAL A 555 0.07 29.15 10.48
CA VAL A 555 -0.78 28.12 9.87
C VAL A 555 -1.04 26.96 10.85
N ARG A 556 -0.09 26.69 11.76
CA ARG A 556 -0.18 25.64 12.79
C ARG A 556 -0.82 26.11 14.09
N TYR A 557 -1.07 27.43 14.24
CA TYR A 557 -1.58 28.03 15.46
C TYR A 557 -2.86 27.35 15.97
N ARG A 558 -3.85 27.11 15.08
CA ARG A 558 -5.12 26.46 15.44
C ARG A 558 -4.92 25.09 16.09
N ARG A 559 -4.12 24.23 15.44
CA ARG A 559 -3.84 22.85 15.87
C ARG A 559 -3.09 22.84 17.21
N THR A 560 -2.04 23.65 17.32
CA THR A 560 -1.25 23.78 18.55
C THR A 560 -2.08 24.33 19.71
N ARG A 561 -2.94 25.33 19.45
CA ARG A 561 -3.82 25.92 20.46
C ARG A 561 -4.78 24.88 21.02
N ALA A 562 -5.44 24.10 20.16
CA ALA A 562 -6.34 23.02 20.60
C ALA A 562 -5.62 21.96 21.44
N PHE A 563 -4.41 21.56 21.05
CA PHE A 563 -3.59 20.66 21.85
C PHE A 563 -3.28 21.23 23.25
N LEU A 564 -2.85 22.50 23.35
CA LEU A 564 -2.52 23.12 24.63
C LEU A 564 -3.76 23.29 25.54
N VAL A 565 -4.93 23.61 24.97
CA VAL A 565 -6.20 23.62 25.71
C VAL A 565 -6.51 22.22 26.25
N ARG A 566 -6.37 21.19 25.42
CA ARG A 566 -6.60 19.80 25.85
C ARG A 566 -5.70 19.44 27.04
N MET A 567 -4.41 19.75 26.95
CA MET A 567 -3.47 19.46 28.03
C MET A 567 -3.76 20.28 29.30
N SER A 568 -4.26 21.51 29.16
CA SER A 568 -4.68 22.31 30.32
C SER A 568 -5.88 21.72 31.09
N LEU A 569 -6.70 20.89 30.44
CA LEU A 569 -7.92 20.29 31.03
C LEU A 569 -7.75 18.82 31.43
N PHE A 570 -6.88 18.08 30.73
CA PHE A 570 -6.81 16.61 30.81
C PHE A 570 -5.41 16.07 31.12
N ALA A 571 -4.38 16.89 31.30
CA ALA A 571 -3.08 16.39 31.73
C ALA A 571 -3.17 15.70 33.10
N ARG A 572 -2.25 14.75 33.35
CA ARG A 572 -2.29 13.89 34.55
C ARG A 572 -2.14 14.63 35.88
N SER A 573 -1.47 15.79 35.88
CA SER A 573 -1.14 16.54 37.08
C SER A 573 -1.56 18.01 36.96
N ALA A 574 -1.94 18.60 38.09
CA ALA A 574 -2.32 20.02 38.15
C ALA A 574 -1.17 20.95 37.71
N GLU A 575 0.08 20.56 37.97
CA GLU A 575 1.26 21.30 37.51
C GLU A 575 1.36 21.30 35.98
N LEU A 576 1.20 20.15 35.32
CA LEU A 576 1.23 20.08 33.86
C LEU A 576 0.04 20.83 33.23
N CYS A 577 -1.15 20.79 33.85
CA CYS A 577 -2.27 21.61 33.42
C CYS A 577 -1.92 23.11 33.45
N GLN A 578 -1.29 23.57 34.54
CA GLN A 578 -0.85 24.96 34.68
C GLN A 578 0.23 25.32 33.65
N ARG A 579 1.18 24.43 33.40
CA ARG A 579 2.24 24.63 32.38
C ARG A 579 1.66 24.70 30.97
N ALA A 580 0.68 23.87 30.65
CA ALA A 580 -0.03 23.93 29.36
C ALA A 580 -0.80 25.25 29.19
N ALA A 581 -1.45 25.74 30.25
CA ALA A 581 -2.14 27.05 30.23
C ALA A 581 -1.14 28.22 30.06
N GLN A 582 0.04 28.14 30.68
CA GLN A 582 1.13 29.11 30.47
C GLN A 582 1.64 29.07 29.03
N ALA A 583 1.90 27.88 28.48
CA ALA A 583 2.33 27.69 27.11
C ALA A 583 1.29 28.23 26.11
N ARG A 584 0.00 28.02 26.36
CA ARG A 584 -1.09 28.63 25.56
C ARG A 584 -1.01 30.16 25.57
N SER A 585 -0.80 30.76 26.74
CA SER A 585 -0.69 32.22 26.85
C SER A 585 0.50 32.76 26.04
N THR A 586 1.62 32.04 26.04
CA THR A 586 2.79 32.35 25.20
C THR A 586 2.47 32.24 23.71
N LEU A 587 1.77 31.18 23.30
CA LEU A 587 1.32 30.98 21.92
C LEU A 587 0.41 32.13 21.45
N ASP A 588 -0.59 32.50 22.25
CA ASP A 588 -1.54 33.57 21.94
C ASP A 588 -0.84 34.94 21.84
N ALA A 589 0.09 35.23 22.75
CA ALA A 589 0.89 36.46 22.71
C ALA A 589 1.80 36.51 21.46
N GLY A 590 2.49 35.39 21.15
CA GLY A 590 3.37 35.29 19.98
C GLY A 590 2.61 35.43 18.66
N PHE A 591 1.43 34.80 18.55
CA PHE A 591 0.56 34.93 17.38
C PHE A 591 0.06 36.37 17.18
N ARG A 592 -0.37 37.04 18.24
CA ARG A 592 -0.79 38.46 18.19
C ARG A 592 0.38 39.40 17.86
N GLN A 593 1.59 39.09 18.33
CA GLN A 593 2.80 39.82 17.94
C GLN A 593 3.09 39.66 16.44
N TRP A 594 2.94 38.44 15.91
CA TRP A 594 3.10 38.16 14.48
C TRP A 594 2.09 38.91 13.60
N LEU A 595 0.82 39.01 14.02
CA LEU A 595 -0.21 39.81 13.33
C LEU A 595 0.13 41.32 13.28
N GLY A 596 1.05 41.78 14.12
CA GLY A 596 1.52 43.16 14.18
C GLY A 596 0.56 44.13 14.89
N PRO A 597 1.05 45.34 15.23
CA PRO A 597 0.29 46.31 16.01
C PRO A 597 -0.96 46.80 15.28
N THR A 598 -2.03 47.10 16.04
CA THR A 598 -3.25 47.69 15.47
C THR A 598 -2.96 49.12 15.01
N SER A 599 -3.05 49.35 13.69
CA SER A 599 -2.87 50.68 13.10
C SER A 599 -4.01 51.60 13.53
N LYS A 600 -3.69 52.79 14.06
CA LYS A 600 -4.70 53.73 14.59
C LYS A 600 -5.27 54.68 13.55
N ILE A 601 -4.53 54.92 12.46
CA ILE A 601 -4.86 55.86 11.39
C ILE A 601 -4.51 55.19 10.07
N ALA A 602 -5.40 55.30 9.08
CA ALA A 602 -5.15 54.99 7.68
C ALA A 602 -5.48 56.22 6.83
N VAL A 603 -4.94 56.29 5.61
CA VAL A 603 -5.22 57.36 4.65
C VAL A 603 -6.05 56.76 3.52
N ASP A 604 -7.19 57.38 3.23
CA ASP A 604 -8.03 56.96 2.11
C ASP A 604 -7.34 57.33 0.79
N THR A 605 -7.10 56.34 -0.07
CA THR A 605 -6.43 56.54 -1.35
C THR A 605 -7.28 57.31 -2.36
N GLU A 606 -8.59 57.37 -2.19
CA GLU A 606 -9.52 58.07 -3.09
C GLU A 606 -9.74 59.53 -2.68
N THR A 607 -9.79 59.80 -1.37
CA THR A 607 -10.08 61.15 -0.83
C THR A 607 -8.87 61.86 -0.25
N GLY A 608 -7.79 61.14 0.05
CA GLY A 608 -6.59 61.65 0.72
C GLY A 608 -6.80 61.99 2.21
N GLN A 609 -7.96 61.68 2.79
CA GLN A 609 -8.27 61.97 4.18
C GLN A 609 -7.81 60.85 5.12
N GLU A 610 -7.35 61.22 6.31
CA GLU A 610 -7.09 60.28 7.40
C GLU A 610 -8.40 59.78 8.01
N TYR A 611 -8.51 58.48 8.25
CA TYR A 611 -9.64 57.84 8.91
C TYR A 611 -9.17 56.80 9.94
N ARG A 612 -10.06 56.47 10.88
CA ARG A 612 -9.82 55.60 12.03
C ARG A 612 -10.79 54.42 12.06
N TRP A 613 -10.61 53.51 13.01
CA TRP A 613 -11.51 52.38 13.22
C TRP A 613 -12.95 52.81 13.52
N GLU A 614 -13.16 53.99 14.10
CA GLU A 614 -14.50 54.53 14.34
C GLU A 614 -15.23 54.94 13.05
N ASP A 615 -14.48 55.37 12.03
CA ASP A 615 -15.03 55.86 10.75
C ASP A 615 -15.41 54.71 9.79
N VAL A 616 -14.90 53.49 10.05
CA VAL A 616 -15.22 52.30 9.26
C VAL A 616 -16.42 51.50 9.79
N VAL A 617 -16.85 51.73 11.03
CA VAL A 617 -17.89 50.92 11.69
C VAL A 617 -19.28 51.59 11.61
N VAL A 618 -20.26 50.84 11.13
CA VAL A 618 -21.68 51.21 11.04
C VAL A 618 -22.52 50.18 11.79
N PHE A 619 -23.44 50.64 12.63
CA PHE A 619 -24.41 49.78 13.31
C PHE A 619 -25.75 49.84 12.56
N GLU A 620 -26.28 48.69 12.14
CA GLU A 620 -27.52 48.61 11.35
C GLU A 620 -28.81 48.77 12.19
N GLU A 621 -28.76 48.37 13.46
CA GLU A 621 -29.89 48.42 14.40
C GLU A 621 -29.46 49.16 15.70
N GLU A 622 -30.42 49.61 16.52
CA GLU A 622 -30.16 50.26 17.82
C GLU A 622 -29.63 49.24 18.85
N ALA A 623 -28.34 48.91 18.76
CA ALA A 623 -27.63 48.16 19.80
C ALA A 623 -27.55 49.01 21.09
N PRO A 624 -27.65 48.39 22.29
CA PRO A 624 -27.48 49.11 23.56
C PRO A 624 -26.17 49.92 23.60
N ASP A 625 -26.23 51.14 24.15
CA ASP A 625 -25.08 52.07 24.21
C ASP A 625 -23.85 51.46 24.89
N GLU A 626 -24.07 50.56 25.86
CA GLU A 626 -23.01 49.80 26.51
C GLU A 626 -22.30 48.83 25.56
N HIS A 627 -23.06 48.05 24.78
CA HIS A 627 -22.52 47.12 23.81
C HIS A 627 -21.77 47.84 22.69
N ARG A 628 -22.30 48.98 22.21
CA ARG A 628 -21.62 49.82 21.23
C ARG A 628 -20.24 50.28 21.73
N ARG A 629 -20.14 50.75 22.98
CA ARG A 629 -18.86 51.16 23.58
C ARG A 629 -17.87 50.01 23.67
N ARG A 630 -18.30 48.84 24.16
CA ARG A 630 -17.47 47.64 24.31
C ARG A 630 -16.94 47.12 22.97
N LEU A 631 -17.84 46.99 21.97
CA LEU A 631 -17.49 46.56 20.61
C LEU A 631 -16.50 47.53 19.95
N LEU A 632 -16.75 48.84 20.00
CA LEU A 632 -15.84 49.84 19.44
C LEU A 632 -14.48 49.84 20.14
N SER A 633 -14.46 49.72 21.47
CA SER A 633 -13.20 49.65 22.25
C SER A 633 -12.37 48.42 21.84
N ALA A 634 -13.00 47.24 21.73
CA ALA A 634 -12.29 46.03 21.32
C ALA A 634 -11.76 46.10 19.89
N ILE A 635 -12.55 46.59 18.94
CA ILE A 635 -12.12 46.76 17.54
C ILE A 635 -10.93 47.72 17.44
N LYS A 636 -10.97 48.82 18.21
CA LYS A 636 -9.94 49.87 18.19
C LYS A 636 -8.63 49.44 18.84
N ASN A 637 -8.71 48.79 19.99
CA ASN A 637 -7.56 48.57 20.87
C ASN A 637 -6.92 47.19 20.72
N THR A 638 -7.62 46.23 20.11
CA THR A 638 -7.16 44.84 20.01
C THR A 638 -7.05 44.38 18.55
N ALA A 639 -6.65 43.13 18.35
CA ALA A 639 -6.59 42.50 17.04
C ALA A 639 -7.79 41.58 16.76
N ILE A 640 -8.88 41.64 17.55
CA ILE A 640 -9.97 40.64 17.51
C ILE A 640 -10.51 40.35 16.10
N LEU A 641 -10.77 41.37 15.29
CA LEU A 641 -11.25 41.17 13.92
C LEU A 641 -10.17 40.58 13.00
N ARG A 642 -8.91 40.99 13.18
CA ARG A 642 -7.78 40.49 12.38
C ARG A 642 -7.46 39.03 12.71
N GLU A 643 -7.50 38.69 14.00
CA GLU A 643 -7.39 37.32 14.52
C GLU A 643 -8.52 36.45 13.97
N ALA A 644 -9.77 36.90 14.07
CA ALA A 644 -10.93 36.20 13.51
C ALA A 644 -10.82 36.00 11.99
N VAL A 645 -10.50 37.04 11.21
CA VAL A 645 -10.36 36.91 9.74
C VAL A 645 -9.24 35.94 9.37
N PHE A 646 -8.08 36.04 10.03
CA PHE A 646 -6.96 35.12 9.77
C PHE A 646 -7.36 33.68 10.02
N LEU A 647 -8.01 33.41 11.15
CA LEU A 647 -8.42 32.06 11.52
C LEU A 647 -9.49 31.56 10.55
N PHE A 648 -10.60 32.27 10.37
CA PHE A 648 -11.78 31.75 9.66
C PHE A 648 -11.61 31.75 8.12
N TYR A 649 -10.77 32.64 7.57
CA TYR A 649 -10.67 32.86 6.12
C TYR A 649 -9.26 32.59 5.56
N ARG A 650 -8.82 31.33 5.63
CA ARG A 650 -7.60 30.80 4.97
C ARG A 650 -6.32 31.60 5.24
N GLY A 651 -6.14 32.13 6.45
CA GLY A 651 -4.93 32.87 6.82
C GLY A 651 -4.87 34.30 6.27
N THR A 652 -6.00 34.88 5.86
CA THR A 652 -6.04 36.24 5.32
C THR A 652 -5.77 37.28 6.41
N VAL A 653 -4.86 38.21 6.16
CA VAL A 653 -4.54 39.30 7.10
C VAL A 653 -5.10 40.60 6.56
N ILE A 654 -6.02 41.21 7.31
CA ILE A 654 -6.61 42.51 6.99
C ILE A 654 -5.99 43.64 7.81
N ARG A 655 -5.85 44.82 7.18
CA ARG A 655 -5.41 46.07 7.81
C ARG A 655 -6.50 47.13 7.69
N LEU A 656 -6.40 48.19 8.51
CA LEU A 656 -7.34 49.32 8.45
C LEU A 656 -7.37 49.98 7.06
N SER A 657 -6.23 50.06 6.37
CA SER A 657 -6.12 50.58 5.00
C SER A 657 -6.96 49.83 3.98
N ASP A 658 -7.22 48.56 4.25
CA ASP A 658 -7.89 47.65 3.32
C ASP A 658 -9.42 47.78 3.42
N ILE A 659 -9.91 48.49 4.44
CA ILE A 659 -11.34 48.67 4.73
C ILE A 659 -11.71 50.13 4.43
N PRO A 660 -12.69 50.40 3.54
CA PRO A 660 -13.16 51.75 3.29
C PRO A 660 -13.97 52.30 4.48
N PRO A 661 -14.10 53.64 4.63
CA PRO A 661 -15.04 54.25 5.57
C PRO A 661 -16.45 53.67 5.40
N GLY A 662 -17.09 53.32 6.50
CA GLY A 662 -18.36 52.57 6.53
C GLY A 662 -18.32 51.10 6.08
N GLY A 663 -17.14 50.51 5.88
CA GLY A 663 -16.98 49.14 5.37
C GLY A 663 -17.19 48.01 6.38
N ILE A 664 -17.46 48.30 7.66
CA ILE A 664 -17.81 47.30 8.68
C ILE A 664 -19.25 47.52 9.13
N TRP A 665 -20.10 46.53 8.96
CA TRP A 665 -21.48 46.55 9.46
C TRP A 665 -21.64 45.63 10.66
N ILE A 666 -22.27 46.15 11.72
CA ILE A 666 -22.55 45.40 12.94
C ILE A 666 -24.06 45.34 13.14
N ARG A 667 -24.58 44.11 13.24
CA ARG A 667 -26.00 43.83 13.44
C ARG A 667 -26.22 42.87 14.61
N LEU A 668 -27.17 43.17 15.49
CA LEU A 668 -27.59 42.24 16.55
C LEU A 668 -28.39 41.09 15.92
N LEU A 669 -27.98 39.84 16.17
CA LEU A 669 -28.69 38.66 15.69
C LEU A 669 -29.69 38.15 16.73
N ASP A 670 -29.24 37.98 17.97
CA ASP A 670 -30.04 37.43 19.06
C ASP A 670 -29.43 37.76 20.43
N THR A 671 -30.24 37.68 21.48
CA THR A 671 -29.81 37.79 22.89
C THR A 671 -30.38 36.60 23.66
N ARG A 672 -29.56 35.58 23.89
CA ARG A 672 -29.94 34.34 24.58
C ARG A 672 -28.82 33.82 25.46
N HIS A 673 -29.17 32.98 26.43
CA HIS A 673 -28.23 32.33 27.34
C HIS A 673 -27.25 33.28 28.07
N GLY A 674 -27.67 34.53 28.31
CA GLY A 674 -26.84 35.52 29.03
C GLY A 674 -25.75 36.19 28.19
N LYS A 675 -25.83 36.11 26.85
CA LYS A 675 -24.96 36.81 25.90
C LYS A 675 -25.73 37.40 24.72
N ALA A 676 -25.23 38.49 24.17
CA ALA A 676 -25.73 39.09 22.93
C ALA A 676 -24.79 38.75 21.76
N VAL A 677 -25.35 38.22 20.66
CA VAL A 677 -24.59 37.78 19.48
C VAL A 677 -24.73 38.81 18.36
N TYR A 678 -23.62 39.39 17.92
CA TYR A 678 -23.56 40.36 16.83
C TYR A 678 -22.92 39.74 15.59
N ARG A 679 -23.53 39.94 14.42
CA ARG A 679 -22.86 39.73 13.14
C ARG A 679 -22.03 40.96 12.80
N VAL A 680 -20.75 40.75 12.56
CA VAL A 680 -19.81 41.76 12.06
C VAL A 680 -19.44 41.39 10.64
N THR A 681 -19.93 42.17 9.67
CA THR A 681 -19.62 42.02 8.25
C THR A 681 -18.55 43.03 7.87
N ILE A 682 -17.41 42.56 7.38
CA ILE A 682 -16.28 43.38 6.92
C ILE A 682 -16.22 43.31 5.41
N GLN A 683 -16.31 44.46 4.75
CA GLN A 683 -16.06 44.61 3.32
C GLN A 683 -14.74 45.31 3.09
N THR A 684 -13.88 44.70 2.28
CA THR A 684 -12.60 45.28 1.88
C THR A 684 -12.73 46.08 0.58
N ARG A 685 -11.72 46.90 0.30
CA ARG A 685 -11.57 47.62 -0.98
C ARG A 685 -11.38 46.66 -2.17
N SER A 686 -10.91 45.43 -1.93
CA SER A 686 -10.82 44.35 -2.94
C SER A 686 -12.17 43.66 -3.23
N GLN A 687 -13.28 44.14 -2.66
CA GLN A 687 -14.62 43.53 -2.74
C GLN A 687 -14.70 42.13 -2.12
N GLU A 688 -13.82 41.83 -1.17
CA GLU A 688 -13.95 40.62 -0.35
C GLU A 688 -14.90 40.91 0.82
N HIS A 689 -15.66 39.89 1.20
CA HIS A 689 -16.64 39.96 2.28
C HIS A 689 -16.30 38.90 3.34
N TYR A 690 -16.17 39.34 4.59
CA TYR A 690 -15.94 38.47 5.74
C TYR A 690 -17.04 38.66 6.77
N ASP A 691 -17.69 37.58 7.16
CA ASP A 691 -18.68 37.55 8.23
C ASP A 691 -18.10 36.89 9.49
N ILE A 692 -18.26 37.55 10.63
CA ILE A 692 -17.79 37.09 11.94
C ILE A 692 -18.94 37.23 12.95
N ALA A 693 -19.09 36.28 13.86
CA ALA A 693 -19.95 36.42 15.02
C ALA A 693 -19.14 36.97 16.21
N VAL A 694 -19.62 38.00 16.88
CA VAL A 694 -19.01 38.56 18.09
C VAL A 694 -20.02 38.47 19.23
N ASN A 695 -19.64 37.74 20.27
CA ASN A 695 -20.44 37.52 21.46
C ASN A 695 -20.05 38.53 22.54
N VAL A 696 -21.04 39.21 23.11
CA VAL A 696 -20.88 40.16 24.22
C VAL A 696 -21.51 39.53 25.46
N ASN A 697 -20.72 39.33 26.51
CA ASN A 697 -21.24 38.80 27.77
C ASN A 697 -22.17 39.82 28.45
N GLU A 698 -23.37 39.37 28.87
CA GLU A 698 -24.30 40.18 29.67
C GLU A 698 -24.37 39.71 31.12
N SER A 699 -24.39 38.40 31.36
CA SER A 699 -24.64 37.85 32.70
C SER A 699 -23.90 36.55 33.04
N LEU A 700 -23.04 36.02 32.16
CA LEU A 700 -22.32 34.78 32.42
C LEU A 700 -21.15 35.01 33.39
N PRO A 701 -20.95 34.13 34.39
CA PRO A 701 -19.75 34.17 35.23
C PRO A 701 -18.47 33.93 34.41
N ALA A 702 -17.37 34.57 34.80
CA ALA A 702 -16.09 34.46 34.08
C ALA A 702 -15.59 33.00 33.92
N GLU A 703 -15.82 32.14 34.92
CA GLU A 703 -15.48 30.71 34.84
C GLU A 703 -16.26 29.97 33.74
N ARG A 704 -17.54 30.33 33.55
CA ARG A 704 -18.39 29.76 32.50
C ARG A 704 -18.00 30.23 31.11
N VAL A 705 -17.59 31.49 30.98
CA VAL A 705 -17.05 32.04 29.73
C VAL A 705 -15.76 31.34 29.34
N GLN A 706 -14.83 31.17 30.30
CA GLN A 706 -13.57 30.46 30.04
C GLN A 706 -13.80 29.00 29.64
N GLU A 707 -14.70 28.29 30.35
CA GLU A 707 -15.09 26.93 30.00
C GLU A 707 -15.69 26.84 28.58
N GLU A 708 -16.54 27.79 28.20
CA GLU A 708 -17.12 27.85 26.85
C GLU A 708 -16.05 28.05 25.77
N ILE A 709 -15.11 28.98 26.00
CA ILE A 709 -13.98 29.23 25.10
C ILE A 709 -13.15 27.96 24.90
N ASP A 710 -12.85 27.25 25.98
CA ASP A 710 -12.03 26.04 25.91
C ASP A 710 -12.73 24.93 25.11
N TRP A 711 -14.05 24.77 25.29
CA TRP A 711 -14.84 23.83 24.50
C TRP A 711 -14.98 24.23 23.03
N LEU A 712 -15.15 25.52 22.73
CA LEU A 712 -15.17 26.02 21.34
C LEU A 712 -13.84 25.76 20.64
N ILE A 713 -12.71 25.98 21.31
CA ILE A 713 -11.39 25.69 20.73
C ILE A 713 -11.22 24.19 20.48
N LEU A 714 -11.61 23.32 21.41
CA LEU A 714 -11.46 21.87 21.27
C LEU A 714 -12.41 21.24 20.24
N CYS A 715 -13.64 21.76 20.16
CA CYS A 715 -14.68 21.21 19.30
C CYS A 715 -14.69 21.83 17.90
N GLY A 716 -14.17 23.06 17.75
CA GLY A 716 -14.04 23.75 16.47
C GLY A 716 -12.83 23.29 15.67
N GLU A 717 -11.78 22.79 16.33
CA GLU A 717 -10.58 22.37 15.62
C GLU A 717 -10.83 21.10 14.76
N SER A 718 -10.53 21.25 13.47
CA SER A 718 -10.59 20.18 12.46
C SER A 718 -9.23 19.53 12.30
N GLY A 719 -8.95 18.54 13.14
CA GLY A 719 -7.85 17.59 12.91
C GLY A 719 -8.24 16.57 11.84
N SER A 720 -8.28 15.30 12.22
CA SER A 720 -8.81 14.20 11.40
C SER A 720 -10.35 14.12 11.37
N ARG A 721 -11.04 14.94 12.18
CA ARG A 721 -12.52 15.00 12.27
C ARG A 721 -13.01 16.39 11.88
N GLU A 722 -14.22 16.48 11.35
CA GLU A 722 -14.83 17.76 10.95
C GLU A 722 -15.18 18.62 12.17
N PRO A 723 -15.23 19.97 12.07
CA PRO A 723 -15.66 20.84 13.15
C PRO A 723 -17.11 20.56 13.56
N VAL A 724 -17.36 20.43 14.87
CA VAL A 724 -18.71 20.23 15.41
C VAL A 724 -19.36 21.54 15.81
N VAL A 725 -18.56 22.58 16.05
CA VAL A 725 -19.00 23.90 16.50
C VAL A 725 -18.34 24.98 15.64
N GLU A 726 -18.71 26.24 15.88
CA GLU A 726 -18.05 27.41 15.31
C GLU A 726 -16.56 27.43 15.65
N ASP A 727 -15.73 27.84 14.68
CA ASP A 727 -14.33 28.11 15.00
C ASP A 727 -14.24 29.28 15.99
N PHE A 728 -13.46 29.10 17.04
CA PHE A 728 -13.13 30.17 17.98
C PHE A 728 -12.07 31.12 17.41
N GLY A 729 -12.32 32.42 17.50
CA GLY A 729 -11.40 33.48 17.11
C GLY A 729 -10.46 33.84 18.26
N GLY A 730 -10.77 34.95 18.92
CA GLY A 730 -10.06 35.45 20.09
C GLY A 730 -10.98 36.06 21.16
N TYR A 731 -10.49 36.11 22.40
CA TYR A 731 -11.17 36.69 23.57
C TYR A 731 -10.48 37.98 24.05
N VAL A 732 -11.28 38.98 24.41
CA VAL A 732 -10.85 40.28 24.94
C VAL A 732 -11.37 40.42 26.37
N HIS A 733 -10.50 40.15 27.35
CA HIS A 733 -10.85 40.15 28.77
C HIS A 733 -11.38 41.50 29.28
N GLU A 734 -10.83 42.63 28.82
CA GLU A 734 -11.19 43.97 29.32
C GLU A 734 -12.63 44.36 28.98
N GLU A 735 -13.12 43.90 27.81
CA GLU A 735 -14.44 44.23 27.28
C GLU A 735 -15.42 43.03 27.36
N ASP A 736 -14.97 41.91 27.94
CA ASP A 736 -15.70 40.65 28.15
C ASP A 736 -16.48 40.19 26.90
N LEU A 737 -15.74 40.08 25.78
CA LEU A 737 -16.28 39.70 24.48
C LEU A 737 -15.32 38.80 23.71
N TRP A 738 -15.88 37.92 22.87
CA TRP A 738 -15.11 36.99 22.04
C TRP A 738 -15.68 36.87 20.62
N SER A 739 -14.86 36.37 19.70
CA SER A 739 -15.22 36.18 18.30
C SER A 739 -15.32 34.70 17.93
N GLU A 740 -16.27 34.38 17.05
CA GLU A 740 -16.60 33.05 16.54
C GLU A 740 -16.85 33.12 15.02
N GLU A 741 -16.72 31.98 14.34
CA GLU A 741 -17.11 31.84 12.94
C GLU A 741 -18.60 32.10 12.77
N TYR A 742 -18.98 32.90 11.76
CA TYR A 742 -20.38 33.05 11.40
C TYR A 742 -20.85 31.87 10.53
N VAL A 743 -21.71 31.01 11.08
CA VAL A 743 -22.29 29.89 10.34
C VAL A 743 -23.51 30.37 9.54
N SER A 744 -23.39 30.38 8.21
CA SER A 744 -24.44 30.84 7.28
C SER A 744 -25.52 29.80 6.94
N GLY A 745 -25.48 28.62 7.56
CA GLY A 745 -26.42 27.53 7.31
C GLY A 745 -27.80 27.75 7.93
N ASP A 746 -28.85 27.27 7.27
CA ASP A 746 -30.19 27.20 7.86
C ASP A 746 -30.18 26.15 8.98
N THR A 747 -30.71 26.51 10.16
CA THR A 747 -30.91 25.57 11.27
C THR A 747 -31.87 24.46 10.85
N LEU A 748 -31.78 23.29 11.48
CA LEU A 748 -32.64 22.15 11.18
C LEU A 748 -34.12 22.51 11.30
N ASP A 749 -34.52 23.32 12.29
CA ASP A 749 -35.90 23.84 12.40
C ASP A 749 -36.32 24.62 11.14
N ARG A 750 -35.48 25.56 10.68
CA ARG A 750 -35.78 26.38 9.49
C ARG A 750 -35.87 25.52 8.24
N GLU A 751 -35.00 24.53 8.14
CA GLU A 751 -34.94 23.60 7.02
C GLU A 751 -36.15 22.66 6.97
N MET A 752 -36.55 22.11 8.11
CA MET A 752 -37.75 21.28 8.22
C MET A 752 -39.00 22.06 7.85
N ARG A 753 -39.13 23.31 8.32
CA ARG A 753 -40.24 24.21 7.91
C ARG A 753 -40.20 24.52 6.42
N ARG A 754 -39.01 24.62 5.80
CA ARG A 754 -38.85 24.84 4.36
C ARG A 754 -39.29 23.61 3.55
N LEU A 755 -38.88 22.41 3.96
CA LEU A 755 -39.29 21.16 3.33
C LEU A 755 -40.79 20.91 3.47
N HIS A 756 -41.35 21.16 4.66
CA HIS A 756 -42.79 21.11 4.89
C HIS A 756 -43.56 22.07 3.98
N ARG A 757 -43.08 23.32 3.81
CA ARG A 757 -43.71 24.29 2.89
C ARG A 757 -43.66 23.86 1.42
N ARG A 758 -42.63 23.12 1.00
CA ARG A 758 -42.49 22.65 -0.40
C ARG A 758 -43.36 21.42 -0.70
N ALA A 759 -43.48 20.51 0.27
CA ALA A 759 -44.20 19.24 0.11
C ALA A 759 -45.04 18.96 1.38
N PRO A 760 -46.33 19.36 1.40
CA PRO A 760 -47.20 19.21 2.57
C PRO A 760 -47.52 17.75 2.94
N ASP A 761 -47.27 16.80 2.03
CA ASP A 761 -47.40 15.36 2.25
C ASP A 761 -46.18 14.74 2.99
N HIS A 762 -45.23 15.59 3.38
CA HIS A 762 -44.02 15.25 4.11
C HIS A 762 -43.13 14.23 3.39
N GLU A 763 -43.27 14.01 2.07
CA GLU A 763 -42.54 12.92 1.40
C GLU A 763 -41.02 13.10 1.50
N GLY A 764 -40.52 14.31 1.24
CA GLY A 764 -39.10 14.64 1.38
C GLY A 764 -38.61 14.54 2.83
N LEU A 765 -39.44 14.96 3.79
CA LEU A 765 -39.10 14.94 5.21
C LEU A 765 -39.06 13.51 5.77
N ARG A 766 -40.01 12.65 5.41
CA ARG A 766 -40.03 11.21 5.75
C ARG A 766 -38.78 10.49 5.26
N GLN A 767 -38.25 10.88 4.11
CA GLN A 767 -37.04 10.28 3.54
C GLN A 767 -35.77 10.69 4.30
N LEU A 768 -35.67 11.97 4.63
CA LEU A 768 -34.49 12.55 5.26
C LEU A 768 -34.48 12.41 6.79
N TRP A 769 -35.63 12.24 7.44
CA TRP A 769 -35.72 12.27 8.91
C TRP A 769 -34.77 11.30 9.63
N PRO A 770 -34.64 10.01 9.24
CA PRO A 770 -33.66 9.12 9.86
C PRO A 770 -32.21 9.56 9.65
N PHE A 771 -31.90 10.22 8.53
CA PHE A 771 -30.58 10.78 8.28
C PHE A 771 -30.34 11.98 9.18
N LEU A 772 -31.30 12.92 9.24
CA LEU A 772 -31.19 14.13 10.07
C LEU A 772 -31.05 13.81 11.57
N ALA A 773 -31.83 12.84 12.07
CA ALA A 773 -31.74 12.41 13.46
C ALA A 773 -30.39 11.72 13.78
N TRP A 774 -29.89 10.87 12.88
CA TRP A 774 -28.56 10.26 13.03
C TRP A 774 -27.47 11.33 13.02
N SER A 775 -27.45 12.21 12.01
CA SER A 775 -26.46 13.28 11.90
C SER A 775 -26.48 14.24 13.09
N ALA A 776 -27.65 14.51 13.67
CA ALA A 776 -27.78 15.32 14.87
C ALA A 776 -27.18 14.63 16.10
N LEU A 777 -27.53 13.37 16.35
CA LEU A 777 -26.97 12.61 17.47
C LEU A 777 -25.46 12.42 17.33
N SER A 778 -24.95 12.17 16.13
CA SER A 778 -23.52 12.10 15.88
C SER A 778 -22.79 13.40 16.25
N ALA A 779 -23.38 14.58 16.01
CA ALA A 779 -22.81 15.85 16.44
C ALA A 779 -22.69 15.94 17.97
N TYR A 780 -23.76 15.58 18.69
CA TYR A 780 -23.78 15.59 20.15
C TYR A 780 -22.83 14.54 20.76
N VAL A 781 -22.71 13.37 20.13
CA VAL A 781 -21.73 12.34 20.55
C VAL A 781 -20.30 12.80 20.30
N ASP A 782 -20.00 13.48 19.19
CA ASP A 782 -18.64 14.00 18.95
C ASP A 782 -18.30 15.12 19.95
N PHE A 783 -19.25 16.00 20.29
CA PHE A 783 -19.06 16.96 21.38
C PHE A 783 -18.75 16.25 22.72
N TRP A 784 -19.55 15.24 23.08
CA TRP A 784 -19.32 14.45 24.29
C TRP A 784 -17.94 13.78 24.31
N ASP A 785 -17.50 13.17 23.21
CA ASP A 785 -16.18 12.53 23.11
C ASP A 785 -15.04 13.54 23.24
N ARG A 786 -15.15 14.69 22.55
CA ARG A 786 -14.13 15.76 22.58
C ARG A 786 -13.98 16.40 23.96
N THR A 787 -15.02 16.40 24.78
CA THR A 787 -14.97 16.88 26.18
C THR A 787 -14.37 15.86 27.15
N GLY A 788 -13.81 14.75 26.65
CA GLY A 788 -13.32 13.66 27.48
C GLY A 788 -14.44 12.95 28.24
N ARG A 789 -15.66 12.92 27.67
CA ARG A 789 -16.87 12.30 28.23
C ARG A 789 -17.35 12.91 29.55
N ARG A 790 -17.06 14.20 29.78
CA ARG A 790 -17.41 14.92 31.02
C ARG A 790 -18.72 15.71 30.91
N CYS A 791 -19.03 16.19 29.70
CA CYS A 791 -20.14 17.12 29.47
C CYS A 791 -21.00 16.65 28.29
N GLU A 792 -22.28 17.01 28.35
CA GLU A 792 -23.24 16.85 27.27
C GLU A 792 -24.09 18.12 27.11
N ILE A 793 -24.68 18.29 25.93
CA ILE A 793 -25.58 19.42 25.64
C ILE A 793 -26.90 19.20 26.38
N ALA A 794 -27.36 20.24 27.08
CA ALA A 794 -28.55 20.17 27.92
C ALA A 794 -29.85 20.61 27.22
N ASP A 795 -29.76 21.50 26.22
CA ASP A 795 -30.91 22.02 25.48
C ASP A 795 -30.92 21.43 24.07
N LEU A 796 -31.49 20.23 23.93
CA LEU A 796 -31.51 19.51 22.66
C LEU A 796 -32.65 20.03 21.78
N SER A 797 -32.32 20.86 20.79
CA SER A 797 -33.30 21.51 19.93
C SER A 797 -32.90 21.49 18.45
N THR A 798 -33.90 21.42 17.58
CA THR A 798 -33.70 21.57 16.12
C THR A 798 -33.30 23.00 15.72
N ALA A 799 -33.44 23.98 16.62
CA ALA A 799 -32.98 25.34 16.39
C ALA A 799 -31.47 25.51 16.61
N ASP A 800 -30.84 24.63 17.38
CA ASP A 800 -29.43 24.76 17.81
C ASP A 800 -28.48 23.84 17.04
N ILE A 801 -28.93 23.34 15.89
CA ILE A 801 -28.12 22.49 15.01
C ILE A 801 -28.33 22.85 13.54
N VAL A 802 -27.23 22.88 12.79
CA VAL A 802 -27.19 23.10 11.34
C VAL A 802 -26.76 21.80 10.67
N LEU A 803 -27.59 21.32 9.76
CA LEU A 803 -27.37 20.08 9.01
C LEU A 803 -27.41 20.34 7.50
N PRO A 804 -26.41 19.87 6.73
CA PRO A 804 -26.49 19.92 5.27
C PRO A 804 -27.51 18.89 4.74
N THR A 805 -28.58 19.35 4.08
CA THR A 805 -29.64 18.46 3.56
C THR A 805 -29.33 17.79 2.22
N HIS A 806 -28.30 18.26 1.51
CA HIS A 806 -27.92 17.79 0.18
C HIS A 806 -26.46 17.34 0.07
N ASP A 807 -25.68 17.49 1.14
CA ASP A 807 -24.26 17.15 1.19
C ASP A 807 -24.06 16.08 2.28
N TYR A 808 -23.86 14.83 1.85
CA TYR A 808 -23.55 13.71 2.75
C TYR A 808 -22.08 13.71 3.19
N HIS A 809 -21.29 14.68 2.73
CA HIS A 809 -19.86 14.74 2.94
C HIS A 809 -19.45 15.70 4.05
N ARG A 810 -20.21 16.78 4.28
CA ARG A 810 -19.93 17.80 5.32
C ARG A 810 -20.67 17.51 6.63
N GLY A 811 -19.98 17.73 7.74
CA GLY A 811 -20.44 17.44 9.09
C GLY A 811 -21.51 18.40 9.63
N SER A 812 -22.25 17.90 10.63
CA SER A 812 -23.22 18.65 11.42
C SER A 812 -22.54 19.69 12.30
N ARG A 813 -23.14 20.88 12.47
CA ARG A 813 -22.65 21.93 13.38
C ARG A 813 -23.66 22.27 14.46
N ILE A 814 -23.20 22.33 15.71
CA ILE A 814 -23.95 22.80 16.88
C ILE A 814 -23.78 24.32 16.95
N VAL A 815 -24.89 25.06 17.04
CA VAL A 815 -24.93 26.53 16.95
C VAL A 815 -24.59 27.23 18.27
N SER A 816 -24.84 26.55 19.40
CA SER A 816 -24.61 27.11 20.72
C SER A 816 -24.19 26.03 21.69
N LEU A 817 -23.10 26.30 22.41
CA LEU A 817 -22.63 25.47 23.51
C LEU A 817 -23.11 25.94 24.87
N SER A 818 -23.86 27.03 25.01
CA SER A 818 -24.05 27.68 26.32
C SER A 818 -24.88 26.87 27.32
N ALA A 819 -25.76 25.97 26.87
CA ALA A 819 -26.53 25.07 27.73
C ALA A 819 -25.86 23.69 27.85
N ARG A 820 -25.06 23.47 28.90
CA ARG A 820 -24.33 22.21 29.17
C ARG A 820 -24.71 21.62 30.52
N ARG A 821 -24.73 20.30 30.61
CA ARG A 821 -24.87 19.56 31.87
C ARG A 821 -23.76 18.53 32.03
N SER A 822 -23.52 18.10 33.27
CA SER A 822 -22.55 17.05 33.57
C SER A 822 -23.06 15.72 33.02
N HIS A 823 -22.16 14.93 32.44
CA HIS A 823 -22.51 13.65 31.82
C HIS A 823 -23.04 12.65 32.85
N GLY A 824 -24.26 12.15 32.64
CA GLY A 824 -24.95 11.22 33.53
C GLY A 824 -24.84 9.73 33.14
N GLY A 825 -24.26 9.42 31.98
CA GLY A 825 -24.19 8.07 31.40
C GLY A 825 -24.54 8.05 29.91
N LEU A 826 -23.97 7.12 29.15
CA LEU A 826 -24.15 7.03 27.69
C LEU A 826 -25.58 6.62 27.34
N LEU A 827 -26.21 5.71 28.09
CA LEU A 827 -27.59 5.31 27.84
C LEU A 827 -28.56 6.41 28.26
N ALA A 828 -28.23 7.16 29.33
CA ALA A 828 -28.97 8.33 29.76
C ALA A 828 -28.95 9.44 28.68
N MET A 829 -27.80 9.70 28.07
CA MET A 829 -27.66 10.67 26.97
C MET A 829 -28.49 10.25 25.75
N ILE A 830 -28.39 8.99 25.32
CA ILE A 830 -29.14 8.45 24.18
C ILE A 830 -30.66 8.52 24.43
N ARG A 831 -31.09 8.19 25.65
CA ARG A 831 -32.49 8.31 26.05
C ARG A 831 -32.95 9.76 26.03
N SER A 832 -32.18 10.67 26.62
CA SER A 832 -32.51 12.11 26.63
C SER A 832 -32.67 12.64 25.22
N PHE A 833 -31.81 12.22 24.28
CA PHE A 833 -31.97 12.59 22.87
C PHE A 833 -33.27 12.06 22.25
N LYS A 834 -33.68 10.83 22.57
CA LYS A 834 -34.97 10.33 22.11
C LYS A 834 -36.14 11.14 22.67
N ASP A 835 -36.15 11.34 23.99
CA ASP A 835 -37.26 11.92 24.73
C ASP A 835 -37.36 13.45 24.49
N GLU A 836 -36.24 14.16 24.36
CA GLU A 836 -36.16 15.63 24.26
C GLU A 836 -35.98 16.14 22.82
N PHE A 837 -35.42 15.35 21.88
CA PHE A 837 -35.19 15.79 20.49
C PHE A 837 -36.10 15.09 19.47
N ILE A 838 -36.18 13.75 19.49
CA ILE A 838 -36.93 12.98 18.48
C ILE A 838 -38.44 13.10 18.73
N GLU A 839 -38.91 12.76 19.93
CA GLU A 839 -40.34 12.70 20.24
C GLU A 839 -41.07 14.04 20.05
N PRO A 840 -40.52 15.20 20.46
CA PRO A 840 -41.15 16.50 20.20
C PRO A 840 -41.30 16.80 18.71
N VAL A 841 -40.32 16.42 17.89
CA VAL A 841 -40.40 16.59 16.43
C VAL A 841 -41.46 15.69 15.82
N GLU A 842 -41.55 14.43 16.26
CA GLU A 842 -42.59 13.49 15.81
C GLU A 842 -44.00 13.91 16.29
N GLN A 843 -44.12 14.64 17.41
CA GLN A 843 -45.40 15.23 17.83
C GLN A 843 -45.84 16.37 16.91
N VAL A 844 -44.89 17.21 16.44
CA VAL A 844 -45.18 18.29 15.48
C VAL A 844 -45.48 17.72 14.08
N TYR A 845 -44.81 16.63 13.69
CA TYR A 845 -45.00 15.94 12.41
C TYR A 845 -45.33 14.44 12.63
N PRO A 846 -46.61 14.09 12.91
CA PRO A 846 -47.02 12.71 13.22
C PRO A 846 -46.69 11.67 12.14
N ASP A 847 -46.54 12.12 10.91
CA ASP A 847 -46.14 11.32 9.75
C ASP A 847 -44.72 10.75 9.81
N LEU A 848 -43.91 11.22 10.77
CA LEU A 848 -42.53 10.79 10.99
C LEU A 848 -42.40 9.70 12.07
N THR A 849 -43.47 9.48 12.85
CA THR A 849 -43.44 8.59 14.01
C THR A 849 -42.98 7.18 13.65
N GLY A 850 -41.94 6.70 14.36
CA GLY A 850 -41.42 5.34 14.22
C GLY A 850 -40.47 5.12 13.03
N LEU A 851 -40.12 6.17 12.27
CA LEU A 851 -39.10 6.08 11.21
C LEU A 851 -37.68 6.02 11.78
N VAL A 852 -37.44 6.60 12.97
CA VAL A 852 -36.15 6.53 13.68
C VAL A 852 -36.16 5.39 14.67
N ARG A 853 -35.61 4.25 14.25
CA ARG A 853 -35.49 3.04 15.06
C ARG A 853 -34.24 3.07 15.95
N TRP A 854 -34.22 2.21 16.96
CA TRP A 854 -33.07 2.08 17.88
C TRP A 854 -31.75 1.75 17.18
N ASP A 855 -31.77 0.95 16.10
CA ASP A 855 -30.55 0.64 15.33
C ASP A 855 -29.93 1.89 14.69
N VAL A 856 -30.75 2.85 14.24
CA VAL A 856 -30.26 4.13 13.67
C VAL A 856 -29.63 4.99 14.77
N ILE A 857 -30.28 5.07 15.94
CA ILE A 857 -29.78 5.81 17.11
C ILE A 857 -28.45 5.22 17.59
N PHE A 858 -28.37 3.90 17.77
CA PHE A 858 -27.15 3.23 18.23
C PHE A 858 -26.02 3.26 17.21
N SER A 859 -26.31 3.54 15.94
CA SER A 859 -25.27 3.67 14.92
C SER A 859 -24.51 4.99 15.02
N SER A 860 -25.04 5.99 15.74
CA SER A 860 -24.40 7.31 15.88
C SER A 860 -23.11 7.29 16.70
N VAL A 861 -22.98 6.39 17.69
CA VAL A 861 -21.76 6.28 18.52
C VAL A 861 -20.57 5.66 17.77
N PRO A 862 -20.69 4.46 17.16
CA PRO A 862 -19.61 3.90 16.35
C PRO A 862 -19.31 4.69 15.08
N GLU A 863 -20.25 5.52 14.57
CA GLU A 863 -19.96 6.47 13.49
C GLU A 863 -18.90 7.50 13.90
N VAL A 864 -18.95 7.99 15.14
CA VAL A 864 -18.06 9.03 15.66
C VAL A 864 -16.79 8.44 16.28
N LEU A 865 -16.94 7.43 17.11
CA LEU A 865 -15.82 6.82 17.85
C LEU A 865 -15.04 5.79 17.03
N GLY A 866 -15.61 5.32 15.92
CA GLY A 866 -15.16 4.12 15.22
C GLY A 866 -15.74 2.84 15.81
N GLU A 867 -15.71 1.75 15.04
CA GLU A 867 -16.36 0.47 15.39
C GLU A 867 -15.87 -0.09 16.73
N GLN A 868 -14.55 -0.18 16.94
CA GLN A 868 -13.98 -0.78 18.15
C GLN A 868 -14.27 0.04 19.41
N SER A 869 -13.95 1.35 19.38
CA SER A 869 -14.14 2.24 20.52
C SER A 869 -15.61 2.49 20.84
N GLY A 870 -16.47 2.53 19.82
CA GLY A 870 -17.92 2.65 19.98
C GLY A 870 -18.54 1.43 20.66
N LEU A 871 -18.16 0.22 20.25
CA LEU A 871 -18.61 -1.02 20.91
C LEU A 871 -18.11 -1.11 22.35
N ALA A 872 -16.85 -0.75 22.60
CA ALA A 872 -16.29 -0.72 23.96
C ALA A 872 -17.07 0.25 24.87
N ALA A 873 -17.44 1.43 24.36
CA ALA A 873 -18.24 2.40 25.11
C ALA A 873 -19.63 1.86 25.44
N TYR A 874 -20.27 1.13 24.51
CA TYR A 874 -21.56 0.49 24.78
C TYR A 874 -21.47 -0.65 25.79
N GLU A 875 -20.42 -1.46 25.75
CA GLU A 875 -20.19 -2.54 26.71
C GLU A 875 -19.91 -2.00 28.11
N GLU A 876 -19.14 -0.92 28.22
CA GLU A 876 -18.91 -0.20 29.48
C GLU A 876 -20.23 0.36 30.04
N ALA A 877 -21.07 0.95 29.19
CA ALA A 877 -22.38 1.46 29.59
C ALA A 877 -23.32 0.32 30.05
N LEU A 878 -23.36 -0.80 29.33
CA LEU A 878 -24.14 -1.99 29.69
C LEU A 878 -23.71 -2.61 31.03
N GLN A 879 -22.46 -2.42 31.46
CA GLN A 879 -21.95 -2.92 32.74
C GLN A 879 -22.19 -1.97 33.91
N ARG A 880 -22.17 -0.66 33.68
CA ARG A 880 -22.19 0.36 34.75
C ARG A 880 -23.55 1.04 34.96
N GLU A 881 -24.42 1.05 33.95
CA GLU A 881 -25.71 1.75 33.99
C GLU A 881 -26.86 0.75 34.22
N ASP A 882 -27.15 0.42 35.49
CA ASP A 882 -28.18 -0.57 35.86
C ASP A 882 -29.64 -0.08 35.71
N ASP A 883 -29.86 1.24 35.64
CA ASP A 883 -31.19 1.89 35.61
C ASP A 883 -31.75 2.15 34.20
N ALA A 884 -31.13 1.60 33.15
CA ALA A 884 -31.64 1.74 31.79
C ALA A 884 -32.96 0.97 31.60
N ALA A 885 -33.95 1.57 30.93
CA ALA A 885 -35.24 0.94 30.66
C ALA A 885 -35.04 -0.47 30.02
N PRO A 886 -35.73 -1.53 30.49
CA PRO A 886 -35.46 -2.91 30.06
C PRO A 886 -35.47 -3.14 28.54
N GLY A 887 -36.32 -2.39 27.81
CA GLY A 887 -36.39 -2.44 26.35
C GLY A 887 -35.20 -1.81 25.63
N LEU A 888 -34.57 -0.78 26.22
CA LEU A 888 -33.38 -0.12 25.66
C LEU A 888 -32.16 -1.03 25.75
N ARG A 889 -31.95 -1.65 26.93
CA ARG A 889 -30.81 -2.54 27.20
C ARG A 889 -30.81 -3.72 26.22
N LYS A 890 -31.96 -4.39 26.06
CA LYS A 890 -32.12 -5.51 25.12
C LYS A 890 -31.86 -5.10 23.67
N ALA A 891 -32.40 -3.95 23.24
CA ALA A 891 -32.18 -3.46 21.88
C ALA A 891 -30.69 -3.17 21.61
N LEU A 892 -29.97 -2.66 22.61
CA LEU A 892 -28.53 -2.41 22.50
C LEU A 892 -27.72 -3.71 22.44
N GLU A 893 -28.05 -4.71 23.25
CA GLU A 893 -27.41 -6.04 23.21
C GLU A 893 -27.58 -6.70 21.83
N GLU A 894 -28.79 -6.64 21.24
CA GLU A 894 -29.06 -7.15 19.89
C GLU A 894 -28.27 -6.38 18.82
N TYR A 895 -28.13 -5.06 18.99
CA TYR A 895 -27.33 -4.22 18.09
C TYR A 895 -25.83 -4.56 18.16
N VAL A 896 -25.25 -4.59 19.37
CA VAL A 896 -23.83 -4.95 19.60
C VAL A 896 -23.51 -6.33 19.03
N PHE A 897 -24.39 -7.32 19.25
CA PHE A 897 -24.26 -8.65 18.67
C PHE A 897 -24.23 -8.62 17.13
N THR A 898 -25.13 -7.82 16.52
CA THR A 898 -25.22 -7.68 15.06
C THR A 898 -23.97 -7.04 14.47
N VAL A 899 -23.46 -5.96 15.08
CA VAL A 899 -22.25 -5.25 14.62
C VAL A 899 -21.02 -6.15 14.75
N ARG A 900 -20.84 -6.87 15.86
CA ARG A 900 -19.71 -7.82 16.00
C ARG A 900 -19.72 -8.90 14.91
N ARG A 901 -20.91 -9.40 14.56
CA ARG A 901 -21.06 -10.44 13.53
C ARG A 901 -20.85 -9.91 12.11
N ARG A 902 -21.52 -8.81 11.74
CA ARG A 902 -21.63 -8.33 10.34
C ARG A 902 -20.79 -7.09 10.03
N GLY A 903 -20.20 -6.46 11.04
CA GLY A 903 -19.49 -5.18 10.98
C GLY A 903 -20.41 -3.97 11.11
N PHE A 904 -19.84 -2.82 11.43
CA PHE A 904 -20.57 -1.56 11.47
C PHE A 904 -20.88 -1.06 10.06
N LEU A 905 -22.10 -0.57 9.79
CA LEU A 905 -22.42 0.08 8.51
C LEU A 905 -22.31 1.60 8.70
N PRO A 906 -21.31 2.27 8.09
CA PRO A 906 -21.22 3.72 8.14
C PRO A 906 -22.44 4.39 7.54
N MET A 907 -22.80 5.57 8.06
CA MET A 907 -23.99 6.33 7.67
C MET A 907 -24.12 6.48 6.14
N ARG A 908 -23.04 6.90 5.47
CA ARG A 908 -22.99 7.09 4.00
C ARG A 908 -23.31 5.80 3.25
N LEU A 909 -22.73 4.67 3.67
CA LEU A 909 -22.98 3.36 3.07
C LEU A 909 -24.42 2.91 3.32
N TYR A 910 -24.93 3.07 4.54
CA TYR A 910 -26.30 2.70 4.90
C TYR A 910 -27.35 3.43 4.03
N PHE A 911 -27.21 4.74 3.87
CA PHE A 911 -28.15 5.54 3.07
C PHE A 911 -28.00 5.29 1.56
N ALA A 912 -26.78 5.05 1.06
CA ALA A 912 -26.56 4.63 -0.33
C ALA A 912 -27.28 3.30 -0.65
N VAL A 913 -27.13 2.29 0.22
CA VAL A 913 -27.81 1.00 0.11
C VAL A 913 -29.34 1.18 0.17
N LYS A 914 -29.84 1.98 1.11
CA LYS A 914 -31.28 2.25 1.26
C LYS A 914 -31.86 2.92 0.01
N ARG A 915 -31.13 3.88 -0.58
CA ARG A 915 -31.53 4.57 -1.80
C ARG A 915 -31.53 3.63 -3.01
N TYR A 916 -30.50 2.81 -3.18
CA TYR A 916 -30.46 1.79 -4.23
C TYR A 916 -31.64 0.81 -4.10
N ARG A 917 -31.90 0.27 -2.90
CA ARG A 917 -33.01 -0.68 -2.68
C ARG A 917 -34.37 -0.09 -3.02
N ARG A 918 -34.59 1.20 -2.74
CA ARG A 918 -35.82 1.89 -3.14
C ARG A 918 -35.92 2.03 -4.65
N TRP A 919 -34.83 2.47 -5.29
CA TRP A 919 -34.78 2.58 -6.75
C TRP A 919 -35.00 1.22 -7.42
N ALA A 920 -34.37 0.15 -6.94
CA ALA A 920 -34.54 -1.21 -7.47
C ALA A 920 -35.97 -1.72 -7.30
N LYS A 921 -36.65 -1.40 -6.19
CA LYS A 921 -38.06 -1.75 -5.97
C LYS A 921 -39.00 -1.08 -6.98
N LEU A 922 -38.66 0.14 -7.43
CA LEU A 922 -39.41 0.90 -8.45
C LEU A 922 -39.04 0.49 -9.88
N ASN A 923 -37.84 -0.07 -10.09
CA ASN A 923 -37.28 -0.42 -11.40
C ASN A 923 -36.90 -1.90 -11.46
N GLN A 924 -37.89 -2.79 -11.29
CA GLN A 924 -37.66 -4.24 -11.23
C GLN A 924 -37.13 -4.82 -12.55
N ASP A 925 -37.47 -4.21 -13.69
CA ASP A 925 -37.05 -4.63 -15.03
C ASP A 925 -35.74 -3.94 -15.51
N ALA A 926 -34.99 -3.32 -14.61
CA ALA A 926 -33.77 -2.61 -14.97
C ALA A 926 -32.68 -3.56 -15.48
N THR A 927 -32.08 -3.21 -16.63
CA THR A 927 -30.96 -3.97 -17.20
C THR A 927 -29.75 -4.00 -16.24
N PRO A 928 -28.86 -5.02 -16.31
CA PRO A 928 -27.60 -5.04 -15.53
C PRO A 928 -26.78 -3.75 -15.70
N ARG A 929 -26.80 -3.17 -16.91
CA ARG A 929 -26.17 -1.89 -17.22
C ARG A 929 -26.80 -0.73 -16.43
N ALA A 930 -28.11 -0.56 -16.47
CA ALA A 930 -28.80 0.52 -15.74
C ALA A 930 -28.58 0.42 -14.23
N ARG A 931 -28.55 -0.82 -13.70
CA ARG A 931 -28.20 -1.10 -12.30
C ARG A 931 -26.76 -0.69 -11.98
N ALA A 932 -25.79 -0.97 -12.86
CA ALA A 932 -24.40 -0.55 -12.70
C ALA A 932 -24.23 0.97 -12.75
N GLU A 933 -24.93 1.66 -13.65
CA GLU A 933 -24.93 3.13 -13.75
C GLU A 933 -25.45 3.77 -12.45
N THR A 934 -26.55 3.24 -11.91
CA THR A 934 -27.09 3.72 -10.62
C THR A 934 -26.16 3.40 -9.44
N LEU A 935 -25.51 2.23 -9.43
CA LEU A 935 -24.51 1.92 -8.41
C LEU A 935 -23.35 2.91 -8.45
N GLN A 936 -22.85 3.24 -9.64
CA GLN A 936 -21.76 4.19 -9.81
C GLN A 936 -22.17 5.60 -9.37
N GLU A 937 -23.35 6.08 -9.79
CA GLU A 937 -23.90 7.37 -9.36
C GLU A 937 -23.99 7.46 -7.84
N LEU A 938 -24.50 6.41 -7.17
CA LEU A 938 -24.59 6.38 -5.71
C LEU A 938 -23.22 6.25 -5.03
N TYR A 939 -22.30 5.51 -5.63
CA TYR A 939 -20.93 5.39 -5.13
C TYR A 939 -20.24 6.75 -5.09
N ASP A 940 -20.43 7.55 -6.14
CA ASP A 940 -19.86 8.90 -6.27
C ASP A 940 -20.62 9.92 -5.40
N THR A 941 -21.96 9.91 -5.43
CA THR A 941 -22.82 10.83 -4.66
C THR A 941 -22.60 10.71 -3.14
N TYR A 942 -22.33 9.49 -2.64
CA TYR A 942 -22.06 9.26 -1.23
C TYR A 942 -20.56 9.20 -0.91
N GLY A 943 -19.67 9.35 -1.90
CA GLY A 943 -18.21 9.38 -1.71
C GLY A 943 -17.71 8.12 -0.98
N LEU A 944 -18.18 6.96 -1.44
CA LEU A 944 -17.86 5.66 -0.82
C LEU A 944 -16.42 5.23 -1.08
N ASP A 945 -15.73 5.85 -2.05
CA ASP A 945 -14.29 5.74 -2.27
C ASP A 945 -13.50 6.16 -1.02
N ARG A 946 -13.88 7.30 -0.41
CA ARG A 946 -13.21 7.84 0.78
C ARG A 946 -13.37 6.94 2.00
N LEU A 947 -14.48 6.19 2.07
CA LEU A 947 -14.69 5.22 3.15
C LEU A 947 -13.71 4.06 3.11
N THR A 948 -13.15 3.72 1.96
CA THR A 948 -12.22 2.57 1.84
C THR A 948 -10.93 2.75 2.63
N VAL A 949 -10.60 3.98 3.03
CA VAL A 949 -9.46 4.28 3.90
C VAL A 949 -9.72 3.79 5.34
N SER A 950 -10.92 4.02 5.86
CA SER A 950 -11.31 3.64 7.23
C SER A 950 -11.99 2.27 7.31
N TYR A 951 -12.65 1.86 6.22
CA TYR A 951 -13.41 0.62 6.07
C TYR A 951 -13.05 -0.02 4.71
N PRO A 952 -11.93 -0.76 4.62
CA PRO A 952 -11.43 -1.31 3.36
C PRO A 952 -12.44 -2.19 2.62
N GLU A 953 -13.38 -2.80 3.34
CA GLU A 953 -14.44 -3.66 2.79
C GLU A 953 -15.66 -2.90 2.24
N ALA A 954 -15.71 -1.56 2.36
CA ALA A 954 -16.90 -0.75 2.05
C ALA A 954 -17.47 -1.00 0.64
N ARG A 955 -16.60 -1.12 -0.38
CA ARG A 955 -17.03 -1.39 -1.76
C ARG A 955 -17.65 -2.78 -1.91
N LEU A 956 -16.97 -3.82 -1.43
CA LEU A 956 -17.47 -5.19 -1.47
C LEU A 956 -18.82 -5.30 -0.75
N ARG A 957 -18.93 -4.65 0.41
CA ARG A 957 -20.15 -4.61 1.21
C ARG A 957 -21.28 -3.84 0.53
N PHE A 958 -20.98 -2.75 -0.17
CA PHE A 958 -21.96 -2.01 -0.97
C PHE A 958 -22.61 -2.90 -2.03
N PHE A 959 -21.80 -3.63 -2.80
CA PHE A 959 -22.30 -4.56 -3.81
C PHE A 959 -23.10 -5.70 -3.18
N ARG A 960 -22.62 -6.26 -2.07
CA ARG A 960 -23.31 -7.34 -1.33
C ARG A 960 -24.71 -6.94 -0.86
N GLU A 961 -24.84 -5.74 -0.30
CA GLU A 961 -26.11 -5.25 0.26
C GLU A 961 -27.06 -4.69 -0.80
N THR A 962 -26.62 -4.56 -2.06
CA THR A 962 -27.38 -4.01 -3.19
C THR A 962 -27.73 -5.10 -4.20
N VAL A 963 -26.85 -5.37 -5.17
CA VAL A 963 -27.11 -6.29 -6.29
C VAL A 963 -27.08 -7.75 -5.88
N PHE A 964 -26.24 -8.14 -4.91
CA PHE A 964 -26.13 -9.54 -4.50
C PHE A 964 -27.08 -9.95 -3.36
N ARG A 965 -27.99 -9.05 -2.97
CA ARG A 965 -28.88 -9.27 -1.83
C ARG A 965 -29.83 -10.45 -2.01
N ASP A 966 -30.23 -10.70 -3.26
CA ASP A 966 -31.18 -11.74 -3.62
C ASP A 966 -30.51 -12.90 -4.39
N SER A 967 -29.16 -12.91 -4.47
CA SER A 967 -28.36 -13.98 -5.10
C SER A 967 -28.32 -15.25 -4.24
N SER A 968 -27.71 -16.33 -4.77
CA SER A 968 -27.66 -17.62 -4.09
C SER A 968 -26.99 -17.57 -2.71
N ASN A 969 -27.43 -18.45 -1.80
CA ASN A 969 -26.87 -18.55 -0.46
C ASN A 969 -25.37 -18.86 -0.47
N GLU A 970 -24.88 -19.69 -1.40
CA GLU A 970 -23.45 -19.99 -1.49
C GLU A 970 -22.64 -18.75 -1.90
N LEU A 971 -23.16 -17.94 -2.84
CA LEU A 971 -22.50 -16.71 -3.26
C LEU A 971 -22.47 -15.68 -2.13
N GLN A 972 -23.58 -15.52 -1.40
CA GLN A 972 -23.64 -14.62 -0.25
C GLN A 972 -22.64 -15.00 0.85
N GLN A 973 -22.52 -16.31 1.17
CA GLN A 973 -21.56 -16.80 2.15
C GLN A 973 -20.11 -16.55 1.69
N GLY A 974 -19.81 -16.79 0.41
CA GLY A 974 -18.51 -16.51 -0.17
C GLY A 974 -18.13 -15.02 -0.09
N LEU A 975 -19.06 -14.13 -0.47
CA LEU A 975 -18.85 -12.68 -0.37
C LEU A 975 -18.71 -12.21 1.09
N GLU A 976 -19.44 -12.83 2.03
CA GLU A 976 -19.31 -12.57 3.47
C GLU A 976 -17.94 -12.98 4.01
N GLU A 977 -17.40 -14.11 3.55
CA GLU A 977 -16.04 -14.55 3.89
C GLU A 977 -14.98 -13.57 3.38
N LEU A 978 -15.09 -13.13 2.12
CA LEU A 978 -14.19 -12.13 1.55
C LEU A 978 -14.28 -10.79 2.31
N THR A 979 -15.48 -10.35 2.65
CA THR A 979 -15.71 -9.12 3.45
C THR A 979 -14.98 -9.22 4.80
N ARG A 980 -15.04 -10.39 5.45
CA ARG A 980 -14.38 -10.61 6.74
C ARG A 980 -12.86 -10.56 6.63
N LYS A 981 -12.28 -11.20 5.61
CA LYS A 981 -10.83 -11.25 5.38
C LYS A 981 -10.23 -9.87 5.09
N ILE A 982 -10.94 -9.05 4.30
CA ILE A 982 -10.53 -7.66 4.06
C ILE A 982 -10.56 -6.86 5.36
N ARG A 983 -11.66 -6.98 6.12
CA ARG A 983 -11.85 -6.24 7.37
C ARG A 983 -10.83 -6.62 8.44
N SER A 984 -10.43 -7.90 8.53
CA SER A 984 -9.39 -8.35 9.48
C SER A 984 -7.97 -8.02 9.03
N GLY A 985 -7.77 -7.53 7.80
CA GLY A 985 -6.45 -7.29 7.22
C GLY A 985 -5.73 -8.56 6.76
N GLU A 986 -6.40 -9.72 6.79
CA GLU A 986 -5.87 -10.99 6.24
C GLU A 986 -5.71 -10.94 4.72
N MET A 987 -6.44 -10.05 4.05
CA MET A 987 -6.40 -9.87 2.60
C MET A 987 -6.38 -8.40 2.23
N THR A 988 -5.54 -8.03 1.28
CA THR A 988 -5.45 -6.68 0.71
C THR A 988 -6.43 -6.51 -0.46
N ASN A 989 -6.77 -5.26 -0.80
CA ASN A 989 -7.58 -4.97 -2.00
C ASN A 989 -6.90 -5.41 -3.31
N GLY A 990 -5.57 -5.56 -3.34
CA GLY A 990 -4.85 -6.11 -4.49
C GLY A 990 -5.08 -7.60 -4.70
N GLU A 991 -5.36 -8.36 -3.64
CA GLU A 991 -5.62 -9.79 -3.68
C GLU A 991 -7.11 -10.12 -3.93
N LEU A 992 -7.99 -9.12 -3.78
CA LEU A 992 -9.44 -9.26 -3.98
C LEU A 992 -9.80 -9.78 -5.37
N ALA A 993 -9.08 -9.36 -6.41
CA ALA A 993 -9.35 -9.80 -7.79
C ALA A 993 -9.16 -11.32 -7.95
N GLY A 994 -8.08 -11.87 -7.39
CA GLY A 994 -7.82 -13.31 -7.39
C GLY A 994 -8.87 -14.06 -6.56
N ALA A 995 -9.20 -13.55 -5.37
CA ALA A 995 -10.17 -14.18 -4.49
C ALA A 995 -11.60 -14.21 -5.06
N VAL A 996 -12.00 -13.17 -5.81
CA VAL A 996 -13.28 -13.15 -6.56
C VAL A 996 -13.25 -14.14 -7.73
N ALA A 997 -12.13 -14.26 -8.44
CA ALA A 997 -11.98 -15.25 -9.51
C ALA A 997 -12.11 -16.69 -8.98
N ASP A 998 -11.49 -17.00 -7.84
CA ASP A 998 -11.58 -18.31 -7.18
C ASP A 998 -13.01 -18.61 -6.67
N LEU A 999 -13.74 -17.57 -6.23
CA LEU A 999 -15.13 -17.70 -5.84
C LEU A 999 -16.02 -18.02 -7.06
N ARG A 1000 -15.82 -17.30 -8.17
CA ARG A 1000 -16.54 -17.54 -9.44
C ARG A 1000 -16.28 -18.93 -9.99
N SER A 1001 -15.07 -19.48 -9.88
CA SER A 1001 -14.76 -20.81 -10.41
C SER A 1001 -15.38 -21.95 -9.60
N ARG A 1002 -15.68 -21.74 -8.32
CA ARG A 1002 -16.26 -22.76 -7.43
C ARG A 1002 -17.78 -22.79 -7.47
N LEU A 1003 -18.42 -21.71 -7.92
CA LEU A 1003 -19.85 -21.52 -7.87
C LEU A 1003 -20.44 -21.45 -9.27
N LYS A 1004 -21.66 -21.98 -9.44
CA LYS A 1004 -22.45 -21.73 -10.64
C LYS A 1004 -23.14 -20.37 -10.48
N VAL A 1005 -22.64 -19.35 -11.17
CA VAL A 1005 -23.10 -17.97 -11.05
C VAL A 1005 -24.08 -17.65 -12.20
N GLU A 1006 -25.17 -16.95 -11.89
CA GLU A 1006 -26.11 -16.44 -12.90
C GLU A 1006 -25.45 -15.33 -13.74
N PRO A 1007 -25.81 -15.13 -15.02
CA PRO A 1007 -25.17 -14.13 -15.89
C PRO A 1007 -25.19 -12.70 -15.33
N ASP A 1008 -26.26 -12.33 -14.63
CA ASP A 1008 -26.39 -11.03 -13.98
C ASP A 1008 -25.43 -10.88 -12.79
N ASP A 1009 -25.30 -11.91 -11.95
CA ASP A 1009 -24.37 -11.92 -10.82
C ASP A 1009 -22.92 -11.92 -11.31
N ASP A 1010 -22.63 -12.64 -12.40
CA ASP A 1010 -21.31 -12.72 -13.01
C ASP A 1010 -20.83 -11.35 -13.53
N TYR A 1011 -21.75 -10.60 -14.14
CA TYR A 1011 -21.51 -9.23 -14.61
C TYR A 1011 -21.06 -8.29 -13.47
N PHE A 1012 -21.67 -8.39 -12.29
CA PHE A 1012 -21.30 -7.57 -11.13
C PHE A 1012 -20.04 -8.09 -10.41
N LEU A 1013 -19.83 -9.41 -10.33
CA LEU A 1013 -18.64 -9.99 -9.68
C LEU A 1013 -17.36 -9.54 -10.39
N ALA A 1014 -17.37 -9.48 -11.72
CA ALA A 1014 -16.26 -8.98 -12.52
C ALA A 1014 -15.88 -7.51 -12.21
N ARG A 1015 -16.81 -6.71 -11.64
CA ARG A 1015 -16.66 -5.26 -11.40
C ARG A 1015 -16.34 -4.88 -9.95
N ILE A 1016 -16.45 -5.82 -9.01
CA ILE A 1016 -16.10 -5.58 -7.59
C ILE A 1016 -14.65 -5.10 -7.44
N PRO A 1017 -13.63 -5.80 -8.00
CA PRO A 1017 -12.23 -5.46 -7.74
C PRO A 1017 -11.78 -4.18 -8.45
N PHE A 1018 -12.53 -3.73 -9.46
CA PHE A 1018 -12.10 -2.64 -10.36
C PHE A 1018 -13.07 -1.47 -10.29
N ALA A 1019 -12.72 -0.48 -9.45
CA ALA A 1019 -13.52 0.72 -9.26
C ALA A 1019 -13.63 1.64 -10.48
N HIS A 1020 -12.75 1.47 -11.47
CA HIS A 1020 -12.65 2.33 -12.64
C HIS A 1020 -13.34 1.77 -13.89
N LEU A 1021 -13.83 0.52 -13.84
CA LEU A 1021 -14.51 -0.08 -14.99
C LEU A 1021 -15.83 0.64 -15.24
N ARG A 1022 -16.02 1.09 -16.48
CA ARG A 1022 -17.28 1.67 -16.92
C ARG A 1022 -18.33 0.56 -17.13
N PRO A 1023 -19.62 0.89 -17.05
CA PRO A 1023 -20.68 -0.05 -17.41
C PRO A 1023 -20.51 -0.65 -18.82
N GLU A 1024 -19.90 0.09 -19.76
CA GLU A 1024 -19.65 -0.36 -21.14
C GLU A 1024 -18.43 -1.27 -21.37
N ASP A 1025 -17.51 -1.42 -20.39
CA ASP A 1025 -16.27 -2.18 -20.60
C ASP A 1025 -16.52 -3.70 -20.63
N ALA A 1026 -16.01 -4.39 -21.65
CA ALA A 1026 -16.01 -5.84 -21.76
C ALA A 1026 -14.75 -6.43 -21.10
N VAL A 1027 -14.96 -7.21 -20.04
CA VAL A 1027 -13.89 -7.80 -19.23
C VAL A 1027 -14.04 -9.31 -19.18
N ASP A 1028 -13.06 -10.01 -19.73
CA ASP A 1028 -12.94 -11.46 -19.66
C ASP A 1028 -11.78 -11.88 -18.74
N PHE A 1029 -11.89 -13.05 -18.14
CA PHE A 1029 -10.83 -13.65 -17.33
C PHE A 1029 -10.28 -14.86 -18.09
N VAL A 1030 -8.98 -14.84 -18.38
CA VAL A 1030 -8.29 -16.03 -18.92
C VAL A 1030 -7.64 -16.78 -17.76
N ARG A 1031 -7.97 -18.07 -17.68
CA ARG A 1031 -7.36 -19.01 -16.74
C ARG A 1031 -6.29 -19.78 -17.49
N THR A 1032 -5.05 -19.69 -17.03
CA THR A 1032 -3.96 -20.55 -17.53
C THR A 1032 -3.51 -21.47 -16.41
N ASP A 1033 -3.54 -22.76 -16.68
CA ASP A 1033 -3.05 -23.80 -15.78
C ASP A 1033 -1.53 -23.86 -15.89
N LEU A 1034 -0.85 -23.56 -14.77
CA LEU A 1034 0.62 -23.66 -14.66
C LEU A 1034 1.03 -24.89 -13.83
N GLY A 1035 0.24 -25.97 -13.88
CA GLY A 1035 0.58 -27.25 -13.25
C GLY A 1035 0.47 -27.18 -11.73
N GLY A 1036 -0.72 -26.87 -11.22
CA GLY A 1036 -1.04 -26.86 -9.78
C GLY A 1036 -1.28 -25.48 -9.18
N SER A 1037 -1.08 -24.40 -9.94
CA SER A 1037 -1.57 -23.06 -9.59
C SER A 1037 -2.26 -22.42 -10.79
N TYR A 1038 -3.41 -21.80 -10.56
CA TYR A 1038 -4.15 -21.07 -11.58
C TYR A 1038 -3.77 -19.60 -11.49
N ARG A 1039 -3.27 -19.02 -12.58
CA ARG A 1039 -3.21 -17.56 -12.73
C ARG A 1039 -4.44 -17.11 -13.50
N SER A 1040 -5.30 -16.34 -12.85
CA SER A 1040 -6.42 -15.64 -13.46
C SER A 1040 -5.95 -14.26 -13.90
N GLU A 1041 -5.95 -14.01 -15.21
CA GLU A 1041 -5.49 -12.74 -15.78
C GLU A 1041 -6.65 -12.01 -16.47
N ILE A 1042 -6.70 -10.69 -16.27
CA ILE A 1042 -7.76 -9.84 -16.83
C ILE A 1042 -7.41 -9.54 -18.28
N VAL A 1043 -8.34 -9.85 -19.17
CA VAL A 1043 -8.26 -9.51 -20.58
C VAL A 1043 -9.20 -8.35 -20.87
N VAL A 1044 -8.60 -7.25 -21.30
CA VAL A 1044 -9.32 -6.08 -21.80
C VAL A 1044 -9.30 -6.14 -23.31
N THR A 1045 -10.49 -6.16 -23.93
CA THR A 1045 -10.65 -6.13 -25.38
C THR A 1045 -10.80 -4.68 -25.83
N LEU A 1046 -9.93 -4.24 -26.74
CA LEU A 1046 -9.88 -2.90 -27.30
C LEU A 1046 -9.98 -2.97 -28.83
N GLU A 1047 -10.45 -1.89 -29.45
CA GLU A 1047 -10.51 -1.77 -30.92
C GLU A 1047 -9.42 -0.81 -31.43
N ASP A 1048 -8.78 -1.19 -32.55
CA ASP A 1048 -7.84 -0.34 -33.26
C ASP A 1048 -8.57 0.70 -34.14
N SER A 1049 -7.85 1.67 -34.72
CA SER A 1049 -8.45 2.74 -35.54
C SER A 1049 -9.14 2.24 -36.82
N ASP A 1050 -8.85 1.01 -37.23
CA ASP A 1050 -9.42 0.36 -38.41
C ASP A 1050 -10.60 -0.57 -38.04
N GLY A 1051 -10.98 -0.64 -36.76
CA GLY A 1051 -12.08 -1.47 -36.24
C GLY A 1051 -11.70 -2.93 -35.96
N ASN A 1052 -10.40 -3.28 -35.91
CA ASN A 1052 -9.96 -4.63 -35.57
C ASN A 1052 -9.78 -4.76 -34.05
N SER A 1053 -10.26 -5.87 -33.49
CA SER A 1053 -10.12 -6.13 -32.05
C SER A 1053 -8.72 -6.63 -31.68
N PHE A 1054 -8.21 -6.16 -30.55
CA PHE A 1054 -7.02 -6.69 -29.90
C PHE A 1054 -7.21 -6.79 -28.39
N ARG A 1055 -6.51 -7.74 -27.77
CA ARG A 1055 -6.62 -8.07 -26.35
C ARG A 1055 -5.36 -7.63 -25.62
N VAL A 1056 -5.51 -6.99 -24.47
CA VAL A 1056 -4.41 -6.56 -23.61
C VAL A 1056 -4.41 -7.37 -22.31
N ARG A 1057 -3.28 -8.02 -22.01
CA ARG A 1057 -3.06 -8.80 -20.78
C ARG A 1057 -1.59 -8.94 -20.44
N HIS A 1058 -1.27 -9.44 -19.25
CA HIS A 1058 0.12 -9.82 -18.93
C HIS A 1058 0.58 -11.04 -19.73
N ALA A 1059 1.90 -11.18 -19.89
CA ALA A 1059 2.50 -12.35 -20.53
C ALA A 1059 2.32 -13.61 -19.66
N LEU A 1060 1.80 -14.68 -20.25
CA LEU A 1060 1.43 -15.92 -19.56
C LEU A 1060 2.48 -17.03 -19.73
N LEU A 1061 3.28 -16.98 -20.81
CA LEU A 1061 4.30 -17.97 -21.13
C LEU A 1061 5.69 -17.33 -21.35
N PRO A 1062 6.79 -18.04 -21.06
CA PRO A 1062 8.15 -17.55 -21.33
C PRO A 1062 8.37 -17.16 -22.80
N LYS A 1063 7.83 -17.95 -23.75
CA LYS A 1063 7.91 -17.64 -25.19
C LYS A 1063 7.29 -16.29 -25.58
N GLU A 1064 6.29 -15.81 -24.84
CA GLU A 1064 5.68 -14.50 -25.11
C GLU A 1064 6.60 -13.35 -24.72
N VAL A 1065 7.35 -13.51 -23.63
CA VAL A 1065 8.36 -12.54 -23.17
C VAL A 1065 9.52 -12.49 -24.18
N GLU A 1066 9.93 -13.65 -24.71
CA GLU A 1066 10.97 -13.76 -25.72
C GLU A 1066 10.54 -13.20 -27.08
N ARG A 1067 9.30 -13.43 -27.52
CA ARG A 1067 8.70 -12.75 -28.69
C ARG A 1067 8.62 -11.23 -28.50
N LEU A 1068 8.26 -10.76 -27.30
CA LEU A 1068 8.28 -9.34 -26.97
C LEU A 1068 9.71 -8.76 -27.01
N HIS A 1069 10.70 -9.51 -26.49
CA HIS A 1069 12.13 -9.14 -26.59
C HIS A 1069 12.57 -9.00 -28.06
N ARG A 1070 12.16 -9.93 -28.94
CA ARG A 1070 12.41 -9.84 -30.38
C ARG A 1070 11.78 -8.60 -31.01
N LEU A 1071 10.57 -8.21 -30.61
CA LEU A 1071 9.95 -6.97 -31.09
C LEU A 1071 10.77 -5.72 -30.71
N TYR A 1072 11.34 -5.69 -29.50
CA TYR A 1072 12.25 -4.61 -29.07
C TYR A 1072 13.51 -4.57 -29.94
N HIS A 1073 14.14 -5.72 -30.18
CA HIS A 1073 15.32 -5.81 -31.03
C HIS A 1073 15.03 -5.40 -32.48
N ALA A 1074 13.91 -5.87 -33.07
CA ALA A 1074 13.48 -5.48 -34.42
C ALA A 1074 13.15 -3.98 -34.53
N ALA A 1075 12.76 -3.34 -33.41
CA ALA A 1075 12.58 -1.89 -33.32
C ALA A 1075 13.87 -1.11 -33.02
N ASN A 1076 15.02 -1.78 -32.97
CA ASN A 1076 16.33 -1.24 -32.63
C ASN A 1076 16.38 -0.62 -31.22
N LEU A 1077 15.72 -1.29 -30.25
CA LEU A 1077 15.70 -0.91 -28.84
C LEU A 1077 16.48 -1.94 -28.02
N GLU A 1078 17.63 -1.56 -27.50
CA GLU A 1078 18.37 -2.40 -26.54
C GLU A 1078 17.60 -2.53 -25.24
N VAL A 1079 17.29 -3.75 -24.80
CA VAL A 1079 16.53 -4.01 -23.57
C VAL A 1079 17.28 -5.00 -22.69
N ARG A 1080 17.22 -4.82 -21.37
CA ARG A 1080 17.77 -5.77 -20.38
C ARG A 1080 16.66 -6.15 -19.42
N PHE A 1081 16.22 -7.40 -19.49
CA PHE A 1081 15.14 -7.88 -18.63
C PHE A 1081 15.67 -8.29 -17.27
N GLN A 1082 15.06 -7.75 -16.21
CA GLN A 1082 15.38 -8.07 -14.82
C GLN A 1082 14.26 -8.92 -14.18
N PRO A 1083 14.53 -9.66 -13.10
CA PRO A 1083 13.53 -10.44 -12.38
C PRO A 1083 12.31 -9.63 -11.92
N GLU A 1084 12.49 -8.34 -11.64
CA GLU A 1084 11.50 -7.43 -11.07
C GLU A 1084 10.54 -6.87 -12.13
N HIS A 1085 10.94 -6.93 -13.42
CA HIS A 1085 10.14 -6.41 -14.53
C HIS A 1085 8.83 -7.21 -14.74
N ARG A 1086 7.76 -6.50 -15.06
CA ARG A 1086 6.45 -7.04 -15.46
C ARG A 1086 6.23 -6.75 -16.94
N TYR A 1087 5.48 -7.62 -17.63
CA TYR A 1087 5.27 -7.54 -19.07
C TYR A 1087 3.77 -7.51 -19.39
N LEU A 1088 3.34 -6.48 -20.11
CA LEU A 1088 2.00 -6.34 -20.67
C LEU A 1088 2.08 -6.51 -22.18
N VAL A 1089 1.26 -7.37 -22.76
CA VAL A 1089 1.26 -7.70 -24.19
C VAL A 1089 -0.08 -7.36 -24.84
N ALA A 1090 -0.04 -6.81 -26.05
CA ALA A 1090 -1.19 -6.67 -26.95
C ALA A 1090 -1.18 -7.80 -27.97
N ILE A 1091 -2.31 -8.49 -28.08
CA ILE A 1091 -2.46 -9.71 -28.88
C ILE A 1091 -3.63 -9.53 -29.84
N ASN A 1092 -3.41 -9.78 -31.14
CA ASN A 1092 -4.48 -9.73 -32.13
C ASN A 1092 -5.40 -10.98 -32.07
N GLU A 1093 -6.45 -11.01 -32.88
CA GLU A 1093 -7.36 -12.17 -33.00
C GLU A 1093 -6.66 -13.48 -33.40
N ARG A 1094 -5.47 -13.40 -34.01
CA ARG A 1094 -4.66 -14.55 -34.44
C ARG A 1094 -3.67 -15.04 -33.38
N GLU A 1095 -3.79 -14.54 -32.14
CA GLU A 1095 -2.87 -14.81 -31.02
C GLU A 1095 -1.41 -14.36 -31.26
N GLN A 1096 -1.21 -13.38 -32.13
CA GLN A 1096 0.11 -12.80 -32.39
C GLN A 1096 0.33 -11.58 -31.51
N ILE A 1097 1.51 -11.48 -30.89
CA ILE A 1097 1.91 -10.30 -30.13
C ILE A 1097 2.18 -9.17 -31.13
N ILE A 1098 1.34 -8.15 -31.08
CA ILE A 1098 1.41 -6.97 -31.94
C ILE A 1098 2.06 -5.77 -31.23
N GLY A 1099 2.20 -5.83 -29.91
CA GLY A 1099 2.91 -4.85 -29.11
C GLY A 1099 3.03 -5.26 -27.64
N GLY A 1100 3.75 -4.45 -26.86
CA GLY A 1100 3.84 -4.66 -25.42
C GLY A 1100 4.63 -3.58 -24.69
N ILE A 1101 4.50 -3.60 -23.36
CA ILE A 1101 5.17 -2.74 -22.39
C ILE A 1101 5.93 -3.65 -21.42
N TYR A 1102 7.12 -3.22 -20.99
CA TYR A 1102 7.72 -3.74 -19.76
C TYR A 1102 7.99 -2.61 -18.77
N TYR A 1103 7.80 -2.90 -17.49
CA TYR A 1103 7.82 -1.91 -16.42
C TYR A 1103 8.15 -2.57 -15.08
N GLU A 1104 8.53 -1.78 -14.08
CA GLU A 1104 8.71 -2.23 -12.69
C GLU A 1104 7.84 -1.40 -11.74
N ILE A 1105 7.54 -1.97 -10.58
CA ILE A 1105 6.87 -1.27 -9.48
C ILE A 1105 7.89 -1.15 -8.35
N GLU A 1106 8.16 0.07 -7.89
CA GLU A 1106 9.14 0.35 -6.85
C GLU A 1106 8.69 -0.22 -5.49
N GLU A 1107 9.65 -0.47 -4.59
CA GLU A 1107 9.37 -0.90 -3.22
C GLU A 1107 8.46 0.11 -2.50
N GLY A 1108 7.31 -0.37 -2.00
CA GLY A 1108 6.27 0.46 -1.39
C GLY A 1108 5.06 0.74 -2.29
N GLY A 1109 5.06 0.31 -3.56
CA GLY A 1109 3.88 0.25 -4.43
C GLY A 1109 3.32 1.59 -4.91
N ALA A 1110 3.80 2.71 -4.39
CA ALA A 1110 3.31 4.05 -4.73
C ALA A 1110 3.87 4.59 -6.06
N ASN A 1111 4.97 4.05 -6.56
CA ASN A 1111 5.60 4.49 -7.81
C ASN A 1111 5.83 3.29 -8.73
N ALA A 1112 5.77 3.52 -10.04
CA ALA A 1112 6.18 2.56 -11.06
C ALA A 1112 7.11 3.22 -12.07
N HIS A 1113 8.03 2.44 -12.63
CA HIS A 1113 8.91 2.89 -13.70
C HIS A 1113 8.57 2.14 -14.99
N LEU A 1114 8.13 2.89 -16.01
CA LEU A 1114 7.96 2.41 -17.37
C LEU A 1114 9.31 2.44 -18.07
N GLU A 1115 9.81 1.25 -18.39
CA GLU A 1115 11.06 1.11 -19.10
C GLU A 1115 10.90 1.44 -20.59
N LYS A 1116 10.15 0.62 -21.33
CA LYS A 1116 9.88 0.85 -22.76
C LYS A 1116 8.51 0.29 -23.19
N ILE A 1117 8.07 0.79 -24.33
CA ILE A 1117 6.90 0.33 -25.09
C ILE A 1117 7.34 0.01 -26.53
N VAL A 1118 6.78 -1.04 -27.12
CA VAL A 1118 6.99 -1.39 -28.52
C VAL A 1118 5.69 -1.82 -29.19
N VAL A 1119 5.53 -1.43 -30.45
CA VAL A 1119 4.46 -1.91 -31.34
C VAL A 1119 5.09 -2.34 -32.67
N ALA A 1120 4.67 -3.49 -33.16
CA ALA A 1120 5.13 -4.07 -34.42
C ALA A 1120 4.90 -3.10 -35.59
N GLN A 1121 5.84 -3.05 -36.53
CA GLN A 1121 5.89 -2.00 -37.56
C GLN A 1121 4.58 -1.87 -38.37
N ARG A 1122 3.90 -2.98 -38.64
CA ARG A 1122 2.63 -3.06 -39.39
C ARG A 1122 1.42 -2.49 -38.63
N TYR A 1123 1.51 -2.38 -37.31
CA TYR A 1123 0.44 -1.92 -36.41
C TYR A 1123 0.71 -0.52 -35.82
N ARG A 1124 1.81 0.13 -36.23
CA ARG A 1124 2.10 1.52 -35.84
C ARG A 1124 1.10 2.46 -36.49
N ARG A 1125 0.69 3.50 -35.76
CA ARG A 1125 -0.32 4.51 -36.16
C ARG A 1125 -1.75 3.98 -36.32
N LYS A 1126 -2.06 2.81 -35.74
CA LYS A 1126 -3.41 2.23 -35.72
C LYS A 1126 -4.12 2.36 -34.35
N GLY A 1127 -3.66 3.22 -33.45
CA GLY A 1127 -4.23 3.35 -32.09
C GLY A 1127 -3.86 2.23 -31.09
N VAL A 1128 -3.17 1.17 -31.50
CA VAL A 1128 -2.75 0.07 -30.62
C VAL A 1128 -1.88 0.54 -29.45
N ALA A 1129 -0.96 1.48 -29.70
CA ALA A 1129 -0.11 2.05 -28.67
C ALA A 1129 -0.91 2.88 -27.64
N ASP A 1130 -1.92 3.64 -28.11
CA ASP A 1130 -2.78 4.46 -27.24
C ASP A 1130 -3.63 3.57 -26.33
N GLY A 1131 -4.25 2.53 -26.90
CA GLY A 1131 -5.04 1.57 -26.13
C GLY A 1131 -4.20 0.84 -25.08
N LEU A 1132 -2.99 0.40 -25.45
CA LEU A 1132 -2.07 -0.26 -24.53
C LEU A 1132 -1.63 0.67 -23.37
N MET A 1133 -1.33 1.94 -23.66
CA MET A 1133 -0.95 2.94 -22.64
C MET A 1133 -2.11 3.29 -21.71
N GLN A 1134 -3.33 3.40 -22.24
CA GLN A 1134 -4.51 3.76 -21.45
C GLN A 1134 -4.91 2.64 -20.50
N ASP A 1135 -4.93 1.39 -20.97
CA ASP A 1135 -5.14 0.21 -20.12
C ASP A 1135 -4.03 0.10 -19.05
N PHE A 1136 -2.78 0.33 -19.43
CA PHE A 1136 -1.66 0.35 -18.50
C PHE A 1136 -1.84 1.37 -17.36
N PHE A 1137 -2.24 2.62 -17.65
CA PHE A 1137 -2.51 3.61 -16.62
C PHE A 1137 -3.68 3.23 -15.70
N ASN A 1138 -4.72 2.60 -16.24
CA ASN A 1138 -5.85 2.12 -15.45
C ASN A 1138 -5.43 1.03 -14.46
N ARG A 1139 -4.62 0.07 -14.93
CA ARG A 1139 -4.06 -1.00 -14.10
C ARG A 1139 -3.15 -0.46 -13.00
N LEU A 1140 -2.31 0.52 -13.30
CA LEU A 1140 -1.45 1.16 -12.29
C LEU A 1140 -2.27 1.92 -11.23
N ARG A 1141 -3.30 2.67 -11.64
CA ARG A 1141 -4.22 3.34 -10.70
C ARG A 1141 -4.94 2.35 -9.79
N ALA A 1142 -5.41 1.23 -10.35
CA ALA A 1142 -6.05 0.16 -9.57
C ALA A 1142 -5.07 -0.51 -8.58
N ALA A 1143 -3.79 -0.60 -8.94
CA ALA A 1143 -2.74 -1.11 -8.06
C ALA A 1143 -2.28 -0.10 -6.99
N GLY A 1144 -2.89 1.09 -6.92
CA GLY A 1144 -2.52 2.14 -5.94
C GLY A 1144 -1.25 2.91 -6.30
N VAL A 1145 -0.76 2.80 -7.54
CA VAL A 1145 0.41 3.54 -8.01
C VAL A 1145 0.02 5.00 -8.24
N LYS A 1146 0.71 5.90 -7.54
CA LYS A 1146 0.49 7.35 -7.56
C LYS A 1146 1.26 8.04 -8.66
N ARG A 1147 2.45 7.53 -8.99
CA ARG A 1147 3.36 8.17 -9.96
C ARG A 1147 3.98 7.14 -10.90
N LEU A 1148 4.12 7.55 -12.16
CA LEU A 1148 4.77 6.76 -13.21
C LEU A 1148 5.96 7.55 -13.75
N THR A 1149 7.15 6.96 -13.68
CA THR A 1149 8.39 7.52 -14.23
C THR A 1149 8.77 6.79 -15.52
N THR A 1150 9.49 7.44 -16.43
CA THR A 1150 10.10 6.80 -17.60
C THR A 1150 11.36 7.56 -18.02
N GLY A 1151 12.31 6.90 -18.69
CA GLY A 1151 13.52 7.54 -19.19
C GLY A 1151 13.25 8.57 -20.32
N PHE A 1152 14.29 9.28 -20.78
CA PHE A 1152 14.21 10.25 -21.88
C PHE A 1152 14.13 9.62 -23.28
N PHE A 1153 13.45 8.48 -23.43
CA PHE A 1153 13.28 7.83 -24.71
C PHE A 1153 12.06 8.39 -25.44
N ARG A 1154 12.26 9.13 -26.55
CA ARG A 1154 11.19 9.78 -27.34
C ARG A 1154 10.22 10.65 -26.48
N PRO A 1155 10.72 11.69 -25.82
CA PRO A 1155 9.94 12.51 -24.89
C PRO A 1155 8.69 13.13 -25.53
N GLU A 1156 8.73 13.44 -26.83
CA GLU A 1156 7.58 14.01 -27.56
C GLU A 1156 6.35 13.10 -27.55
N TYR A 1157 6.56 11.78 -27.55
CA TYR A 1157 5.48 10.80 -27.46
C TYR A 1157 4.83 10.82 -26.08
N PHE A 1158 5.64 10.85 -25.01
CA PHE A 1158 5.15 10.83 -23.64
C PHE A 1158 4.51 12.15 -23.19
N TYR A 1159 4.91 13.29 -23.75
CA TYR A 1159 4.25 14.57 -23.50
C TYR A 1159 2.76 14.55 -23.89
N GLY A 1160 2.40 13.83 -24.95
CA GLY A 1160 1.00 13.65 -25.37
C GLY A 1160 0.12 12.94 -24.33
N TYR A 1161 0.72 12.19 -23.41
CA TYR A 1161 0.03 11.52 -22.29
C TYR A 1161 0.17 12.27 -20.97
N GLY A 1162 0.63 13.52 -20.98
CA GLY A 1162 0.74 14.36 -19.78
C GLY A 1162 1.97 14.08 -18.90
N PHE A 1163 3.01 13.45 -19.44
CA PHE A 1163 4.29 13.39 -18.75
C PHE A 1163 4.97 14.77 -18.75
N ARG A 1164 5.73 15.07 -17.69
CA ARG A 1164 6.50 16.31 -17.55
C ARG A 1164 7.95 16.00 -17.18
N ILE A 1165 8.88 16.86 -17.57
CA ILE A 1165 10.28 16.74 -17.12
C ILE A 1165 10.34 17.13 -15.65
N GLU A 1166 10.75 16.21 -14.79
CA GLU A 1166 11.08 16.51 -13.40
C GLU A 1166 12.55 16.21 -13.15
N LYS A 1167 13.33 17.25 -12.78
CA LYS A 1167 14.78 17.15 -12.53
C LYS A 1167 15.12 16.13 -11.45
N ARG A 1168 14.18 15.85 -10.55
CA ARG A 1168 14.33 14.92 -9.41
C ARG A 1168 14.45 13.45 -9.81
N TYR A 1169 13.83 13.03 -10.91
CA TYR A 1169 13.70 11.61 -11.27
C TYR A 1169 14.57 11.18 -12.46
N ALA A 1170 15.48 12.04 -12.92
CA ALA A 1170 16.31 11.82 -14.10
C ALA A 1170 15.51 11.31 -15.32
N GLY A 1171 14.27 11.78 -15.48
CA GLY A 1171 13.33 11.27 -16.48
C GLY A 1171 12.04 12.08 -16.60
N LEU A 1172 11.07 11.50 -17.30
CA LEU A 1172 9.73 12.02 -17.47
C LEU A 1172 8.81 11.43 -16.40
N VAL A 1173 7.94 12.25 -15.82
CA VAL A 1173 7.04 11.85 -14.73
C VAL A 1173 5.60 12.19 -15.07
N LYS A 1174 4.69 11.26 -14.78
CA LYS A 1174 3.24 11.44 -14.83
C LYS A 1174 2.66 11.16 -13.44
N SER A 1175 1.86 12.10 -12.94
CA SER A 1175 1.00 11.84 -11.78
C SER A 1175 -0.23 11.04 -12.22
N LEU A 1176 -0.53 9.98 -11.48
CA LEU A 1176 -1.73 9.15 -11.64
C LEU A 1176 -2.78 9.44 -10.56
N GLU A 1177 -2.47 10.30 -9.58
CA GLU A 1177 -3.46 10.86 -8.67
C GLU A 1177 -4.43 11.75 -9.48
N GLY A 1178 -5.73 11.51 -9.31
CA GLY A 1178 -6.77 12.13 -10.15
C GLY A 1178 -6.56 13.64 -10.26
N GLU A 1179 -6.60 14.15 -11.50
CA GLU A 1179 -6.76 15.57 -11.73
C GLU A 1179 -8.04 15.99 -11.02
N VAL A 1180 -7.88 16.67 -9.89
CA VAL A 1180 -8.90 17.56 -9.36
C VAL A 1180 -9.20 18.49 -10.52
N ALA A 1181 -10.36 18.29 -11.16
CA ALA A 1181 -10.96 19.29 -12.02
C ALA A 1181 -11.10 20.53 -11.13
N THR A 1182 -10.13 21.42 -11.26
CA THR A 1182 -10.15 22.75 -10.70
C THR A 1182 -11.06 23.52 -11.64
N GLU A 1183 -12.35 23.46 -11.36
CA GLU A 1183 -13.30 24.50 -11.75
C GLU A 1183 -13.68 25.33 -10.53
#